data_AF-A0A2N6JUK3-F1
#
_entry.id   AF-A0A2N6JUK3-F1
#
_cell.length_a   1.000
_cell.length_b   1.000
_cell.length_c   1.000
_cell.angle_alpha   90.00
_cell.angle_beta   90.00
_cell.angle_gamma   90.00
#
_symmetry.space_group_name_H-M   'P 1'
#
loop_
_entity.id
_entity.type
_entity.pdbx_description
1 polymer ?
#
loop_
_entity_poly.entity_id
_entity_poly.type
_entity_poly.pdbx_seq_one_letter_code
_entity_poly.pdbx_strand_id
1 'polypeptide(L)'
;MVKTSNFSRYNRSYVVVVNISKLVKFLASPMVLSVLCLTALGDSAIAYSSVSQKLITSEKQTKTKITQSPNVTQSKPTLIPKPPAPPLQGVIYYGNQISLNGRIVPGAWLQRRLKAGQLTTHISDAAIRQFIGVDLLNSNISTKQPIQWYSSATKPPILVSTLAGGYRYLDMTNFAKTSGWQMQVQGNTLVISTPNTKITDITQTKQSLIERITVNLDRPTPWQINQEPLVKQNQPLSDDPNNPVPKPAAPTTRDWTITLNGIADPVLIQRYTPPPPPPVEKIPTPAPFPENLLKQLLPPNENQQNTPPPPPPLIKQVQVVNNQTIIRLQVPIGLAPLVSTVPNPNRLLIDIRPDTLLPRAITWAPGLNWRQQYINLGQERFPLVWLEINPRTVGLKIKPILTNSNTLEGTAPLLQTAQQQLAVAAINGGYFNRNNRLPLGAIRRDGQWLSSPILNRGAIAWNDSGQFYMGRLALLENLITPNNQKLPILTLNSGYVQSGIARYTPAWGANYSPLTDNEIILTVQKNQIINQLPAGKVGQSTFPIPVDGYLLTLRGNGTNIASLLPVGSSVRIESSTTPAEFSNYPNILGAGPLLVQNRQIVLDAKSEQFSNAFIVQKAVRSAICKTTTGNLMIAAVHSRVGGAGPTLAEHAQLMQQMGCVDALNLDGGSSTSLYLGGQLLDRFPNTAARVHNGIGIFLQPR
;
A
#
# COMPACT_ATOMS: atom_id res chain seq x y z
N MET A 1 -20.49 -44.32 -35.49
CA MET A 1 -19.58 -44.63 -36.61
C MET A 1 -18.64 -43.43 -36.72
N VAL A 2 -17.33 -43.50 -36.50
CA VAL A 2 -16.32 -44.51 -36.89
C VAL A 2 -16.13 -44.60 -38.40
N LYS A 3 -15.12 -43.88 -38.90
CA LYS A 3 -14.11 -44.45 -39.82
C LYS A 3 -12.79 -43.68 -39.65
N THR A 4 -11.71 -44.44 -39.56
CA THR A 4 -10.32 -43.98 -39.40
C THR A 4 -9.54 -44.20 -40.70
N SER A 5 -8.23 -43.89 -40.66
CA SER A 5 -7.17 -44.36 -41.58
C SER A 5 -7.00 -43.60 -42.91
N ASN A 6 -5.78 -43.41 -43.44
CA ASN A 6 -4.42 -43.58 -42.86
C ASN A 6 -3.36 -42.81 -43.69
N PHE A 7 -2.20 -42.50 -43.09
CA PHE A 7 -0.80 -42.49 -43.61
C PHE A 7 -0.50 -42.17 -45.12
N SER A 8 0.66 -41.59 -45.51
CA SER A 8 2.01 -41.72 -44.92
C SER A 8 3.05 -40.71 -45.46
N ARG A 9 4.03 -40.32 -44.61
CA ARG A 9 5.47 -40.06 -44.93
C ARG A 9 5.80 -38.92 -45.93
N TYR A 10 7.01 -38.35 -46.01
CA TYR A 10 8.27 -38.48 -45.24
C TYR A 10 9.07 -37.16 -45.34
N ASN A 11 9.75 -36.74 -44.26
CA ASN A 11 11.21 -36.56 -44.29
C ASN A 11 11.80 -36.28 -42.89
N ARG A 12 13.07 -36.65 -42.70
CA ARG A 12 13.89 -36.34 -41.52
C ARG A 12 15.28 -35.91 -42.00
N SER A 13 15.84 -34.89 -41.36
CA SER A 13 17.27 -34.59 -41.42
C SER A 13 17.83 -34.48 -40.00
N TYR A 14 18.85 -35.27 -39.69
CA TYR A 14 19.65 -35.14 -38.48
C TYR A 14 20.93 -34.37 -38.82
N VAL A 15 21.40 -33.52 -37.89
CA VAL A 15 22.79 -33.05 -37.84
C VAL A 15 23.28 -33.18 -36.39
N VAL A 16 24.56 -33.49 -36.22
CA VAL A 16 25.16 -33.99 -34.98
C VAL A 16 25.74 -32.85 -34.12
N VAL A 17 25.83 -33.10 -32.81
CA VAL A 17 26.45 -32.22 -31.81
C VAL A 17 27.94 -32.05 -32.06
N VAL A 18 28.45 -30.82 -31.97
CA VAL A 18 29.88 -30.54 -31.74
C VAL A 18 30.02 -29.61 -30.54
N ASN A 19 30.93 -29.96 -29.63
CA ASN A 19 31.22 -29.24 -28.39
C ASN A 19 32.74 -28.94 -28.37
N ILE A 20 33.13 -27.67 -28.21
CA ILE A 20 34.54 -27.25 -28.22
C ILE A 20 34.81 -26.36 -27.01
N SER A 21 35.83 -26.73 -26.23
CA SER A 21 36.35 -25.94 -25.11
C SER A 21 37.86 -26.20 -24.95
N LYS A 22 38.61 -25.20 -24.47
CA LYS A 22 40.09 -25.21 -24.29
C LYS A 22 40.87 -25.22 -25.63
N LEU A 23 42.12 -24.77 -25.80
CA LEU A 23 43.15 -23.96 -25.09
C LEU A 23 44.17 -23.53 -26.22
N VAL A 24 45.23 -22.69 -26.17
CA VAL A 24 45.97 -21.74 -25.29
C VAL A 24 46.91 -20.90 -26.25
N LYS A 25 47.83 -19.93 -25.99
CA LYS A 25 48.59 -19.30 -24.88
C LYS A 25 49.11 -17.90 -25.30
N PHE A 26 49.70 -17.15 -24.35
CA PHE A 26 50.73 -16.09 -24.47
C PHE A 26 50.74 -15.04 -25.59
N LEU A 27 50.79 -13.77 -25.16
CA LEU A 27 52.01 -12.93 -25.22
C LEU A 27 52.00 -11.93 -24.04
N ALA A 28 53.14 -11.35 -23.65
CA ALA A 28 53.23 -10.48 -22.46
C ALA A 28 54.42 -9.49 -22.49
N SER A 29 54.21 -8.30 -21.90
CA SER A 29 55.24 -7.29 -21.54
C SER A 29 55.98 -6.60 -22.70
N PRO A 30 56.73 -5.47 -22.48
CA PRO A 30 57.18 -4.91 -21.20
C PRO A 30 56.76 -3.45 -20.88
N MET A 31 57.28 -2.97 -19.75
CA MET A 31 57.11 -1.66 -19.12
C MET A 31 57.74 -0.50 -19.92
N VAL A 32 57.25 0.71 -19.69
CA VAL A 32 58.11 1.88 -19.40
C VAL A 32 57.56 2.58 -18.16
N LEU A 33 58.46 2.96 -17.23
CA LEU A 33 58.17 3.81 -16.07
C LEU A 33 59.01 5.09 -16.23
N SER A 34 58.48 6.25 -15.84
CA SER A 34 59.25 7.50 -15.80
C SER A 34 58.72 8.43 -14.70
N VAL A 35 59.63 8.98 -13.91
CA VAL A 35 59.37 9.82 -12.73
C VAL A 35 60.43 10.92 -12.66
N LEU A 36 60.00 12.16 -12.41
CA LEU A 36 60.62 13.28 -11.66
C LEU A 36 59.70 14.52 -11.94
N CYS A 37 59.28 15.36 -10.97
CA CYS A 37 60.04 16.41 -10.25
C CYS A 37 60.63 17.48 -11.19
N LEU A 38 60.51 18.79 -10.98
CA LEU A 38 59.96 19.64 -9.89
C LEU A 38 59.46 20.98 -10.57
N THR A 39 58.94 22.08 -9.99
CA THR A 39 58.94 22.69 -8.65
C THR A 39 57.68 23.57 -8.41
N ALA A 40 57.58 24.15 -7.21
CA ALA A 40 56.51 25.04 -6.68
C ALA A 40 56.60 26.53 -7.11
N LEU A 41 55.51 27.29 -6.86
CA LEU A 41 55.42 28.59 -6.13
C LEU A 41 54.01 29.25 -6.31
N GLY A 42 53.55 30.08 -5.37
CA GLY A 42 52.37 30.96 -5.56
C GLY A 42 51.38 31.07 -4.39
N ASP A 43 51.29 32.25 -3.77
CA ASP A 43 50.67 32.50 -2.45
C ASP A 43 49.15 32.81 -2.38
N SER A 44 48.54 32.29 -1.31
CA SER A 44 47.79 33.02 -0.25
C SER A 44 46.97 34.30 -0.53
N ALA A 45 45.64 34.21 -0.35
CA ALA A 45 44.74 35.27 0.17
C ALA A 45 43.42 34.61 0.66
N ILE A 46 43.15 34.41 1.95
CA ILE A 46 42.85 35.36 3.05
C ILE A 46 41.63 36.26 2.78
N ALA A 47 40.62 36.13 3.65
CA ALA A 47 39.44 37.00 3.72
C ALA A 47 39.38 37.68 5.11
N TYR A 48 38.81 38.88 5.19
CA TYR A 48 38.69 39.62 6.47
C TYR A 48 37.38 40.43 6.59
N SER A 49 36.61 40.09 7.63
CA SER A 49 35.74 40.97 8.43
C SER A 49 35.44 40.17 9.72
N SER A 50 35.99 40.52 10.88
CA SER A 50 35.45 41.48 11.86
C SER A 50 34.03 41.10 12.35
N VAL A 51 33.68 41.15 13.65
CA VAL A 51 34.12 42.06 14.73
C VAL A 51 34.22 41.35 16.11
N SER A 52 35.27 41.71 16.87
CA SER A 52 35.47 41.76 18.34
C SER A 52 34.93 40.70 19.33
N GLN A 53 35.68 40.50 20.42
CA GLN A 53 35.42 39.59 21.55
C GLN A 53 34.96 40.33 22.83
N LYS A 54 34.51 39.58 23.85
CA LYS A 54 34.68 39.99 25.25
C LYS A 54 35.00 38.83 26.20
N LEU A 55 35.76 39.16 27.24
CA LEU A 55 36.36 38.37 28.33
C LEU A 55 35.31 38.07 29.44
N ILE A 56 35.40 37.12 30.40
CA ILE A 56 36.33 36.03 30.85
C ILE A 56 35.54 35.19 31.91
N THR A 57 35.75 33.92 32.29
CA THR A 57 36.73 32.82 31.99
C THR A 57 35.94 31.51 31.65
N SER A 58 36.22 30.23 32.00
CA SER A 58 37.22 29.51 32.83
C SER A 58 37.52 28.05 32.36
N GLU A 59 38.41 27.40 33.11
CA GLU A 59 38.78 25.97 33.26
C GLU A 59 38.26 24.87 32.30
N LYS A 60 39.21 24.05 31.82
CA LYS A 60 39.01 22.82 31.06
C LYS A 60 38.76 21.63 31.99
N GLN A 61 37.76 20.79 31.69
CA GLN A 61 37.88 19.35 31.92
C GLN A 61 37.53 18.57 30.63
N THR A 62 38.53 17.88 30.09
CA THR A 62 38.42 17.13 28.84
C THR A 62 37.73 15.79 29.08
N LYS A 63 36.50 15.62 28.61
CA LYS A 63 35.85 14.29 28.49
C LYS A 63 35.25 14.11 27.10
N THR A 64 35.84 13.18 26.35
CA THR A 64 35.49 12.85 24.97
C THR A 64 34.05 12.32 24.89
N LYS A 65 33.13 13.15 24.39
CA LYS A 65 31.72 12.76 24.24
C LYS A 65 31.51 12.07 22.90
N ILE A 66 31.16 10.78 22.94
CA ILE A 66 30.64 10.07 21.76
C ILE A 66 29.23 10.60 21.49
N THR A 67 29.09 11.52 20.53
CA THR A 67 27.80 12.10 20.15
C THR A 67 27.00 11.09 19.33
N GLN A 68 26.22 10.25 20.00
CA GLN A 68 25.14 9.51 19.33
C GLN A 68 24.07 10.50 18.86
N SER A 69 24.01 10.75 17.55
CA SER A 69 22.99 11.59 16.92
C SER A 69 21.59 10.99 17.14
N PRO A 70 20.65 11.69 17.78
CA PRO A 70 19.29 11.18 17.98
C PRO A 70 18.48 11.32 16.69
N ASN A 71 18.76 10.46 15.70
CA ASN A 71 17.97 10.31 14.46
C ASN A 71 16.63 9.58 14.73
N VAL A 72 15.90 10.05 15.75
CA VAL A 72 14.48 9.76 15.91
C VAL A 72 13.75 10.70 14.96
N THR A 73 13.52 10.24 13.74
CA THR A 73 12.75 10.98 12.73
C THR A 73 11.28 11.02 13.14
N GLN A 74 10.94 11.92 14.07
CA GLN A 74 9.56 12.19 14.46
C GLN A 74 8.80 12.62 13.21
N SER A 75 7.89 11.78 12.75
CA SER A 75 7.07 12.02 11.57
C SER A 75 6.10 13.17 11.85
N LYS A 76 6.53 14.40 11.53
CA LYS A 76 5.71 15.62 11.62
C LYS A 76 4.34 15.33 10.98
N PRO A 77 3.24 15.34 11.75
CA PRO A 77 1.96 14.83 11.27
C PRO A 77 1.52 15.64 10.06
N THR A 78 1.36 14.98 8.91
CA THR A 78 0.94 15.64 7.68
C THR A 78 -0.48 16.12 7.87
N LEU A 79 -0.65 17.43 8.05
CA LEU A 79 -1.95 18.07 8.19
C LEU A 79 -2.79 17.77 6.95
N ILE A 80 -3.77 16.87 7.10
CA ILE A 80 -4.79 16.64 6.07
C ILE A 80 -5.60 17.94 5.98
N PRO A 81 -5.60 18.65 4.83
CA PRO A 81 -6.34 19.90 4.70
C PRO A 81 -7.80 19.69 5.09
N LYS A 82 -8.42 20.71 5.70
CA LYS A 82 -9.84 20.65 6.02
C LYS A 82 -10.61 20.41 4.71
N PRO A 83 -11.42 19.34 4.59
CA PRO A 83 -12.18 19.09 3.37
C PRO A 83 -13.18 20.24 3.13
N PRO A 84 -13.65 20.45 1.90
CA PRO A 84 -14.72 21.40 1.63
C PRO A 84 -15.98 21.08 2.45
N ALA A 85 -16.82 22.08 2.67
CA ALA A 85 -18.07 21.91 3.42
C ALA A 85 -18.90 20.75 2.84
N PRO A 86 -19.34 19.78 3.66
CA PRO A 86 -20.18 18.68 3.20
C PRO A 86 -21.46 19.22 2.54
N PRO A 87 -21.81 18.82 1.31
CA PRO A 87 -22.95 19.36 0.56
C PRO A 87 -24.29 18.84 1.12
N LEU A 88 -24.68 19.33 2.29
CA LEU A 88 -25.93 19.01 2.98
C LEU A 88 -26.57 20.28 3.55
N GLN A 89 -27.88 20.42 3.34
CA GLN A 89 -28.65 21.52 3.94
C GLN A 89 -28.58 21.47 5.48
N GLY A 90 -28.36 22.64 6.09
CA GLY A 90 -28.37 22.84 7.53
C GLY A 90 -27.07 22.49 8.26
N VAL A 91 -25.97 22.14 7.56
CA VAL A 91 -24.64 22.00 8.18
C VAL A 91 -24.18 23.37 8.71
N ILE A 92 -23.83 23.43 9.99
CA ILE A 92 -23.32 24.65 10.64
C ILE A 92 -21.86 24.51 11.08
N TYR A 93 -21.42 23.30 11.43
CA TYR A 93 -20.04 22.98 11.78
C TYR A 93 -19.65 21.65 11.14
N TYR A 94 -18.37 21.49 10.80
CA TYR A 94 -17.80 20.28 10.21
C TYR A 94 -16.27 20.28 10.37
N GLY A 95 -15.66 19.11 10.30
CA GLY A 95 -14.21 18.94 10.36
C GLY A 95 -13.74 17.53 10.07
N ASN A 96 -12.41 17.32 10.14
CA ASN A 96 -11.75 16.03 9.88
C ASN A 96 -10.95 15.48 11.08
N GLN A 97 -11.13 16.06 12.27
CA GLN A 97 -10.47 15.65 13.52
C GLN A 97 -11.50 15.39 14.63
N ILE A 98 -11.25 14.37 15.45
CA ILE A 98 -12.02 14.06 16.66
C ILE A 98 -11.03 14.00 17.83
N SER A 99 -11.33 14.67 18.94
CA SER A 99 -10.58 14.52 20.20
C SER A 99 -11.38 13.63 21.13
N LEU A 100 -10.99 12.35 21.23
CA LEU A 100 -11.66 11.36 22.07
C LEU A 100 -10.92 11.30 23.42
N ASN A 101 -11.55 11.79 24.49
CA ASN A 101 -10.95 11.93 25.82
C ASN A 101 -9.58 12.64 25.80
N GLY A 102 -9.44 13.69 24.99
CA GLY A 102 -8.21 14.46 24.81
C GLY A 102 -7.25 13.92 23.73
N ARG A 103 -7.43 12.68 23.25
CA ARG A 103 -6.59 12.11 22.18
C ARG A 103 -7.17 12.44 20.79
N ILE A 104 -6.43 13.22 20.01
CA ILE A 104 -6.81 13.56 18.63
C ILE A 104 -6.62 12.35 17.70
N VAL A 105 -7.64 12.05 16.91
CA VAL A 105 -7.67 11.04 15.83
C VAL A 105 -8.29 11.64 14.57
N PRO A 106 -7.92 11.17 13.36
CA PRO A 106 -8.56 11.60 12.12
C PRO A 106 -9.97 11.04 12.04
N GLY A 107 -10.96 11.88 11.75
CA GLY A 107 -12.35 11.43 11.64
C GLY A 107 -13.25 12.54 11.10
N ALA A 108 -13.98 12.26 10.02
CA ALA A 108 -14.91 13.22 9.44
C ALA A 108 -16.18 13.33 10.31
N TRP A 109 -16.56 14.55 10.64
CA TRP A 109 -17.76 14.84 11.44
C TRP A 109 -18.47 16.11 10.93
N LEU A 110 -19.76 16.23 11.25
CA LEU A 110 -20.54 17.44 11.00
C LEU A 110 -21.66 17.61 12.03
N GLN A 111 -22.09 18.86 12.24
CA GLN A 111 -23.29 19.20 13.00
C GLN A 111 -24.31 19.91 12.11
N ARG A 112 -25.58 19.54 12.25
CA ARG A 112 -26.70 20.08 11.48
C ARG A 112 -27.78 20.65 12.38
N ARG A 113 -28.25 21.86 12.08
CA ARG A 113 -29.51 22.39 12.60
C ARG A 113 -30.64 21.97 11.64
N LEU A 114 -31.61 21.23 12.16
CA LEU A 114 -32.81 20.82 11.43
C LEU A 114 -33.85 21.95 11.43
N LYS A 115 -34.87 21.85 10.57
CA LYS A 115 -35.93 22.88 10.45
C LYS A 115 -36.66 23.17 11.77
N ALA A 116 -36.79 22.18 12.65
CA ALA A 116 -37.35 22.31 14.00
C ALA A 116 -36.35 22.84 15.05
N GLY A 117 -35.30 23.57 14.65
CA GLY A 117 -34.25 24.12 15.52
C GLY A 117 -33.26 23.10 16.11
N GLN A 118 -33.65 21.83 16.22
CA GLN A 118 -32.86 20.73 16.79
C GLN A 118 -31.46 20.63 16.16
N LEU A 119 -30.44 20.59 17.03
CA LEU A 119 -29.07 20.29 16.67
C LEU A 119 -28.85 18.76 16.65
N THR A 120 -28.18 18.27 15.60
CA THR A 120 -27.77 16.86 15.47
C THR A 120 -26.28 16.77 15.15
N THR A 121 -25.59 15.79 15.72
CA THR A 121 -24.14 15.54 15.55
C THR A 121 -23.92 14.22 14.84
N HIS A 122 -23.20 14.27 13.72
CA HIS A 122 -23.00 13.13 12.82
C HIS A 122 -21.50 12.84 12.67
N ILE A 123 -21.11 11.57 12.74
CA ILE A 123 -19.71 11.10 12.67
C ILE A 123 -19.61 10.05 11.57
N SER A 124 -18.50 10.00 10.81
CA SER A 124 -18.34 9.00 9.76
C SER A 124 -18.34 7.56 10.29
N ASP A 125 -18.95 6.65 9.54
CA ASP A 125 -19.02 5.23 9.90
C ASP A 125 -17.63 4.57 9.99
N ALA A 126 -16.67 5.09 9.21
CA ALA A 126 -15.24 4.85 9.37
C ALA A 126 -14.68 5.23 10.75
N ALA A 127 -14.94 6.45 11.22
CA ALA A 127 -14.32 6.95 12.45
C ALA A 127 -14.85 6.23 13.70
N ILE A 128 -16.15 5.93 13.76
CA ILE A 128 -16.73 5.17 14.88
C ILE A 128 -16.26 3.70 14.87
N ARG A 129 -16.06 3.09 13.69
CA ARG A 129 -15.52 1.73 13.59
C ARG A 129 -14.06 1.67 14.01
N GLN A 130 -13.23 2.60 13.53
CA GLN A 130 -11.78 2.58 13.76
C GLN A 130 -11.36 3.07 15.16
N PHE A 131 -12.03 4.09 15.71
CA PHE A 131 -11.54 4.79 16.90
C PHE A 131 -12.38 4.62 18.16
N ILE A 132 -13.62 4.12 18.02
CA ILE A 132 -14.56 3.84 19.11
C ILE A 132 -14.83 2.33 19.26
N GLY A 133 -14.57 1.53 18.22
CA GLY A 133 -14.75 0.08 18.24
C GLY A 133 -16.21 -0.36 18.02
N VAL A 134 -17.00 0.45 17.31
CA VAL A 134 -18.37 0.10 16.90
C VAL A 134 -18.31 -0.92 15.75
N ASP A 135 -18.95 -2.08 15.92
CA ASP A 135 -19.16 -2.98 14.78
C ASP A 135 -20.37 -2.55 13.95
N LEU A 136 -20.19 -2.55 12.63
CA LEU A 136 -21.20 -2.20 11.65
C LEU A 136 -21.84 -3.49 11.14
N LEU A 137 -23.07 -3.75 11.58
CA LEU A 137 -23.83 -4.95 11.22
C LEU A 137 -24.41 -4.85 9.80
N ASN A 138 -24.95 -5.97 9.31
CA ASN A 138 -25.54 -6.05 7.98
C ASN A 138 -26.73 -5.08 7.81
N SER A 139 -26.82 -4.46 6.62
CA SER A 139 -27.93 -3.58 6.25
C SER A 139 -28.13 -3.59 4.74
N ASN A 140 -29.38 -3.67 4.29
CA ASN A 140 -29.80 -3.50 2.90
C ASN A 140 -30.38 -2.09 2.62
N ILE A 141 -30.33 -1.18 3.60
CA ILE A 141 -30.89 0.19 3.53
C ILE A 141 -29.77 1.19 3.79
N SER A 142 -29.33 1.94 2.79
CA SER A 142 -28.16 2.84 2.92
C SER A 142 -28.31 3.95 3.94
N THR A 143 -29.56 4.34 4.26
CA THR A 143 -29.92 5.35 5.27
C THR A 143 -30.12 4.80 6.69
N LYS A 144 -29.94 3.49 6.90
CA LYS A 144 -30.00 2.84 8.22
C LYS A 144 -28.77 1.96 8.46
N GLN A 145 -28.18 2.08 9.65
CA GLN A 145 -27.04 1.26 10.05
C GLN A 145 -27.30 0.64 11.44
N PRO A 146 -27.66 -0.64 11.51
CA PRO A 146 -27.61 -1.40 12.76
C PRO A 146 -26.16 -1.54 13.22
N ILE A 147 -25.92 -1.42 14.52
CA ILE A 147 -24.57 -1.47 15.12
C ILE A 147 -24.52 -2.38 16.33
N GLN A 148 -23.32 -2.90 16.64
CA GLN A 148 -23.05 -3.60 17.89
C GLN A 148 -21.92 -2.89 18.65
N TRP A 149 -22.25 -2.40 19.86
CA TRP A 149 -21.31 -1.77 20.79
C TRP A 149 -21.86 -1.88 22.22
N TYR A 150 -21.43 -2.90 22.96
CA TYR A 150 -21.95 -3.28 24.29
C TYR A 150 -23.48 -3.33 24.34
N SER A 151 -24.10 -3.86 23.28
CA SER A 151 -25.55 -3.86 23.05
C SER A 151 -26.11 -5.29 22.93
N SER A 152 -27.44 -5.45 23.02
CA SER A 152 -28.06 -6.76 22.81
C SER A 152 -27.94 -7.19 21.35
N ALA A 153 -27.35 -8.36 21.11
CA ALA A 153 -27.27 -8.97 19.78
C ALA A 153 -28.66 -9.25 19.14
N THR A 154 -29.71 -9.39 19.95
CA THR A 154 -31.10 -9.59 19.46
C THR A 154 -31.85 -8.29 19.19
N LYS A 155 -31.38 -7.15 19.70
CA LYS A 155 -31.97 -5.83 19.53
C LYS A 155 -30.88 -4.76 19.38
N PRO A 156 -30.07 -4.80 18.30
CA PRO A 156 -29.00 -3.84 18.07
C PRO A 156 -29.55 -2.43 17.81
N PRO A 157 -28.92 -1.36 18.32
CA PRO A 157 -29.26 0.01 17.97
C PRO A 157 -29.15 0.25 16.46
N ILE A 158 -30.09 1.00 15.89
CA ILE A 158 -30.09 1.37 14.46
C ILE A 158 -29.92 2.88 14.34
N LEU A 159 -28.81 3.31 13.75
CA LEU A 159 -28.50 4.72 13.52
C LEU A 159 -28.95 5.16 12.12
N VAL A 160 -29.45 6.39 12.02
CA VAL A 160 -29.75 7.04 10.74
C VAL A 160 -28.43 7.39 10.05
N SER A 161 -28.34 7.21 8.73
CA SER A 161 -27.14 7.53 7.93
C SER A 161 -27.40 8.53 6.81
N THR A 162 -26.44 9.41 6.55
CA THR A 162 -26.45 10.41 5.47
C THR A 162 -25.11 10.40 4.73
N LEU A 163 -25.14 10.53 3.41
CA LEU A 163 -23.95 10.58 2.54
C LEU A 163 -23.58 12.02 2.19
N ALA A 164 -22.32 12.41 2.32
CA ALA A 164 -21.81 13.72 1.86
C ALA A 164 -20.27 13.76 1.77
N GLY A 165 -19.73 14.53 0.81
CA GLY A 165 -18.32 14.96 0.82
C GLY A 165 -17.27 13.84 0.82
N GLY A 166 -17.59 12.66 0.30
CA GLY A 166 -16.73 11.46 0.34
C GLY A 166 -17.04 10.47 1.46
N TYR A 167 -17.93 10.82 2.41
CA TYR A 167 -18.18 10.06 3.64
C TYR A 167 -19.65 9.65 3.80
N ARG A 168 -19.87 8.59 4.58
CA ARG A 168 -21.17 8.23 5.14
C ARG A 168 -21.13 8.52 6.64
N TYR A 169 -21.98 9.43 7.09
CA TYR A 169 -22.09 9.80 8.49
C TYR A 169 -23.27 9.08 9.12
N LEU A 170 -23.11 8.65 10.37
CA LEU A 170 -24.21 8.19 11.22
C LEU A 170 -24.60 9.31 12.19
N ASP A 171 -25.90 9.47 12.47
CA ASP A 171 -26.38 10.37 13.51
C ASP A 171 -26.09 9.77 14.89
N MET A 172 -25.18 10.41 15.63
CA MET A 172 -24.72 9.95 16.95
C MET A 172 -25.47 10.66 18.09
N THR A 173 -26.41 11.56 17.82
CA THR A 173 -27.00 12.48 18.81
C THR A 173 -27.70 11.74 19.94
N ASN A 174 -28.60 10.82 19.61
CA ASN A 174 -29.31 10.03 20.62
C ASN A 174 -28.41 8.98 21.27
N PHE A 175 -27.52 8.34 20.49
CA PHE A 175 -26.57 7.34 20.98
C PHE A 175 -25.65 7.94 22.07
N ALA A 176 -25.01 9.06 21.78
CA ALA A 176 -24.16 9.79 22.71
C ALA A 176 -24.92 10.16 24.00
N LYS A 177 -26.16 10.66 23.88
CA LYS A 177 -27.02 10.96 25.03
C LYS A 177 -27.30 9.70 25.88
N THR A 178 -27.64 8.57 25.27
CA THR A 178 -27.88 7.31 25.99
C THR A 178 -26.62 6.69 26.59
N SER A 179 -25.44 6.94 26.01
CA SER A 179 -24.15 6.45 26.51
C SER A 179 -23.47 7.42 27.49
N GLY A 180 -24.12 8.53 27.87
CA GLY A 180 -23.58 9.52 28.79
C GLY A 180 -22.39 10.32 28.25
N TRP A 181 -22.26 10.44 26.93
CA TRP A 181 -21.18 11.18 26.28
C TRP A 181 -21.49 12.67 26.15
N GLN A 182 -20.48 13.50 26.30
CA GLN A 182 -20.54 14.93 25.98
C GLN A 182 -19.82 15.18 24.65
N MET A 183 -20.40 16.00 23.77
CA MET A 183 -19.83 16.35 22.47
C MET A 183 -19.81 17.88 22.29
N GLN A 184 -18.65 18.44 21.95
CA GLN A 184 -18.45 19.88 21.78
C GLN A 184 -17.62 20.17 20.53
N VAL A 185 -17.89 21.29 19.85
CA VAL A 185 -17.15 21.71 18.65
C VAL A 185 -16.03 22.68 19.03
N GLN A 186 -14.82 22.41 18.57
CA GLN A 186 -13.65 23.28 18.67
C GLN A 186 -13.00 23.43 17.29
N GLY A 187 -13.55 24.33 16.47
CA GLY A 187 -13.05 24.67 15.14
C GLY A 187 -13.16 23.52 14.13
N ASN A 188 -12.05 22.77 13.95
CA ASN A 188 -11.98 21.58 13.09
C ASN A 188 -12.16 20.26 13.86
N THR A 189 -12.17 20.33 15.19
CA THR A 189 -12.18 19.17 16.08
C THR A 189 -13.54 19.00 16.74
N LEU A 190 -14.11 17.80 16.68
CA LEU A 190 -15.19 17.37 17.56
C LEU A 190 -14.58 16.78 18.83
N VAL A 191 -14.72 17.45 19.97
CA VAL A 191 -14.32 16.93 21.27
C VAL A 191 -15.42 15.99 21.77
N ILE A 192 -15.05 14.76 22.12
CA ILE A 192 -15.94 13.73 22.66
C ILE A 192 -15.36 13.28 24.00
N SER A 193 -16.09 13.56 25.08
CA SER A 193 -15.78 13.07 26.43
C SER A 193 -16.74 11.94 26.78
N THR A 194 -16.19 10.77 27.09
CA THR A 194 -16.95 9.57 27.48
C THR A 194 -16.77 9.26 28.96
N PRO A 195 -17.74 8.64 29.65
CA PRO A 195 -17.61 8.31 31.07
C PRO A 195 -16.35 7.49 31.41
N ASN A 196 -15.62 7.91 32.45
CA ASN A 196 -14.44 7.20 32.95
C ASN A 196 -14.79 5.74 33.28
N THR A 197 -14.11 4.81 32.60
CA THR A 197 -14.31 3.36 32.75
C THR A 197 -13.20 2.74 33.58
N LYS A 198 -13.53 1.75 34.42
CA LYS A 198 -12.55 0.88 35.09
C LYS A 198 -12.49 -0.48 34.38
N ILE A 199 -11.27 -0.94 34.07
CA ILE A 199 -11.05 -2.36 33.73
C ILE A 199 -10.89 -3.08 35.08
N THR A 200 -11.85 -3.94 35.41
CA THR A 200 -11.96 -4.58 36.73
C THR A 200 -11.23 -5.91 36.83
N ASP A 201 -11.15 -6.66 35.73
CA ASP A 201 -10.32 -7.87 35.63
C ASP A 201 -9.98 -8.20 34.17
N ILE A 202 -8.93 -8.99 33.97
CA ILE A 202 -8.51 -9.57 32.69
C ILE A 202 -8.27 -11.06 32.91
N THR A 203 -9.09 -11.90 32.25
CA THR A 203 -8.94 -13.36 32.28
C THR A 203 -8.55 -13.91 30.92
N GLN A 204 -7.83 -15.03 30.89
CA GLN A 204 -7.42 -15.73 29.69
C GLN A 204 -7.92 -17.18 29.78
N THR A 205 -8.59 -17.65 28.72
CA THR A 205 -9.21 -18.99 28.66
C THR A 205 -8.95 -19.62 27.31
N LYS A 206 -8.65 -20.93 27.29
CA LYS A 206 -8.41 -21.67 26.05
C LYS A 206 -9.58 -22.59 25.75
N GLN A 207 -10.22 -22.40 24.61
CA GLN A 207 -11.39 -23.16 24.15
C GLN A 207 -11.06 -23.81 22.80
N SER A 208 -10.57 -25.05 22.83
CA SER A 208 -10.05 -25.75 21.66
C SER A 208 -8.93 -24.95 20.95
N LEU A 209 -9.07 -24.68 19.65
CA LEU A 209 -8.14 -23.88 18.84
C LEU A 209 -8.25 -22.36 19.04
N ILE A 210 -9.20 -21.88 19.84
CA ILE A 210 -9.39 -20.45 20.13
C ILE A 210 -8.87 -20.14 21.53
N GLU A 211 -8.05 -19.10 21.65
CA GLU A 211 -7.65 -18.55 22.94
C GLU A 211 -8.33 -17.19 23.15
N ARG A 212 -9.16 -17.09 24.19
CA ARG A 212 -10.01 -15.93 24.49
C ARG A 212 -9.49 -15.19 25.71
N ILE A 213 -9.15 -13.92 25.51
CA ILE A 213 -8.97 -12.97 26.61
C ILE A 213 -10.31 -12.25 26.82
N THR A 214 -10.76 -12.18 28.07
CA THR A 214 -11.96 -11.45 28.48
C THR A 214 -11.55 -10.30 29.40
N VAL A 215 -11.83 -9.07 28.96
CA VAL A 215 -11.60 -7.85 29.73
C VAL A 215 -12.93 -7.42 30.34
N ASN A 216 -13.03 -7.50 31.67
CA ASN A 216 -14.21 -7.10 32.43
C ASN A 216 -14.19 -5.58 32.69
N LEU A 217 -15.35 -4.93 32.54
CA LEU A 217 -15.50 -3.47 32.63
C LEU A 217 -16.67 -3.11 33.54
N ASP A 218 -16.57 -1.99 34.27
CA ASP A 218 -17.73 -1.44 34.97
C ASP A 218 -18.79 -0.88 34.00
N ARG A 219 -18.36 -0.27 32.89
CA ARG A 219 -19.23 0.35 31.87
C ARG A 219 -18.68 0.19 30.43
N PRO A 220 -19.50 0.45 29.39
CA PRO A 220 -19.04 0.51 28.00
C PRO A 220 -17.94 1.56 27.77
N THR A 221 -16.86 1.20 27.08
CA THR A 221 -15.75 2.11 26.76
C THR A 221 -15.34 2.08 25.28
N PRO A 222 -15.01 3.24 24.66
CA PRO A 222 -14.41 3.26 23.33
C PRO A 222 -13.07 2.51 23.29
N TRP A 223 -12.91 1.61 22.33
CA TRP A 223 -11.71 0.77 22.20
C TRP A 223 -11.14 0.78 20.78
N GLN A 224 -9.87 0.39 20.66
CA GLN A 224 -9.10 0.36 19.42
C GLN A 224 -8.21 -0.90 19.37
N ILE A 225 -7.89 -1.33 18.16
CA ILE A 225 -7.00 -2.46 17.86
C ILE A 225 -6.02 -2.02 16.78
N ASN A 226 -4.72 -2.32 16.97
CA ASN A 226 -3.69 -2.15 15.95
C ASN A 226 -2.83 -3.42 15.86
N GLN A 227 -2.47 -3.80 14.63
CA GLN A 227 -1.38 -4.74 14.38
C GLN A 227 -0.06 -3.95 14.35
N GLU A 228 0.94 -4.36 15.11
CA GLU A 228 2.24 -3.69 15.07
C GLU A 228 3.07 -4.12 13.85
N PRO A 229 3.98 -3.26 13.34
CA PRO A 229 4.95 -3.67 12.34
C PRO A 229 5.81 -4.84 12.84
N LEU A 230 6.16 -5.77 11.95
CA LEU A 230 7.14 -6.80 12.28
C LEU A 230 8.49 -6.14 12.59
N VAL A 231 8.97 -6.33 13.82
CA VAL A 231 10.29 -5.86 14.24
C VAL A 231 11.34 -6.51 13.34
N LYS A 232 12.10 -5.67 12.61
CA LYS A 232 13.30 -6.14 11.91
C LYS A 232 14.31 -6.56 12.98
N GLN A 233 14.69 -7.83 13.03
CA GLN A 233 15.89 -8.22 13.73
C GLN A 233 17.07 -7.50 13.08
N ASN A 234 17.88 -6.81 13.89
CA ASN A 234 19.11 -6.19 13.40
C ASN A 234 20.01 -7.30 12.87
N GLN A 235 20.49 -7.18 11.63
CA GLN A 235 21.56 -8.04 11.16
C GLN A 235 22.83 -7.70 11.96
N PRO A 236 23.58 -8.70 12.46
CA PRO A 236 25.00 -8.49 12.74
C PRO A 236 25.66 -7.99 11.46
N LEU A 237 26.46 -6.94 11.56
CA LEU A 237 27.46 -6.65 10.55
C LEU A 237 28.52 -7.76 10.66
N SER A 238 28.90 -8.33 9.53
CA SER A 238 30.04 -9.24 9.42
C SER A 238 31.15 -8.48 8.74
N ASP A 239 32.31 -8.41 9.38
CA ASP A 239 33.51 -7.75 8.84
C ASP A 239 34.25 -8.64 7.81
N ASP A 240 33.79 -9.89 7.62
CA ASP A 240 34.27 -10.81 6.59
C ASP A 240 33.30 -10.86 5.37
N PRO A 241 33.72 -10.44 4.17
CA PRO A 241 32.90 -10.45 2.96
C PRO A 241 32.70 -11.84 2.33
N ASN A 242 33.42 -12.89 2.78
CA ASN A 242 33.30 -14.25 2.23
C ASN A 242 32.33 -15.15 3.00
N ASN A 243 31.90 -14.75 4.20
CA ASN A 243 31.07 -15.59 5.07
C ASN A 243 29.57 -15.33 4.84
N PRO A 244 28.76 -16.33 4.42
CA PRO A 244 27.35 -16.11 4.11
C PRO A 244 26.52 -15.83 5.38
N VAL A 245 26.32 -14.54 5.68
CA VAL A 245 25.55 -14.06 6.83
C VAL A 245 24.23 -14.82 6.97
N PRO A 246 23.98 -15.53 8.09
CA PRO A 246 22.75 -16.28 8.30
C PRO A 246 21.54 -15.35 8.16
N LYS A 247 20.64 -15.70 7.23
CA LYS A 247 19.41 -14.95 7.01
C LYS A 247 18.58 -14.98 8.30
N PRO A 248 18.21 -13.83 8.90
CA PRO A 248 17.49 -13.80 10.17
C PRO A 248 16.25 -14.69 10.15
N ALA A 249 16.04 -15.43 11.24
CA ALA A 249 14.91 -16.34 11.36
C ALA A 249 13.59 -15.57 11.18
N ALA A 250 12.66 -16.14 10.40
CA ALA A 250 11.36 -15.50 10.20
C ALA A 250 10.65 -15.34 11.57
N PRO A 251 10.12 -14.14 11.89
CA PRO A 251 9.50 -13.91 13.18
C PRO A 251 8.30 -14.85 13.36
N THR A 252 8.31 -15.64 14.44
CA THR A 252 7.29 -16.66 14.76
C THR A 252 6.01 -16.07 15.35
N THR A 253 6.09 -14.82 15.83
CA THR A 253 5.00 -14.06 16.45
C THR A 253 4.93 -12.65 15.87
N ARG A 254 3.83 -11.95 16.17
CA ARG A 254 3.58 -10.56 15.80
C ARG A 254 2.96 -9.84 16.98
N ASP A 255 3.48 -8.65 17.30
CA ASP A 255 2.91 -7.81 18.34
C ASP A 255 1.59 -7.17 17.87
N TRP A 256 0.64 -7.03 18.79
CA TRP A 256 -0.61 -6.29 18.61
C TRP A 256 -0.87 -5.42 19.83
N THR A 257 -1.56 -4.30 19.62
CA THR A 257 -1.95 -3.38 20.68
C THR A 257 -3.47 -3.23 20.71
N ILE A 258 -4.09 -3.56 21.84
CA ILE A 258 -5.46 -3.18 22.17
C ILE A 258 -5.41 -1.95 23.08
N THR A 259 -6.26 -0.96 22.83
CA THR A 259 -6.34 0.27 23.66
C THR A 259 -7.79 0.49 24.08
N LEU A 260 -8.03 0.69 25.37
CA LEU A 260 -9.34 0.98 25.95
C LEU A 260 -9.32 2.37 26.62
N ASN A 261 -10.40 3.14 26.48
CA ASN A 261 -10.59 4.43 27.16
C ASN A 261 -11.07 4.23 28.60
N GLY A 262 -10.23 3.59 29.40
CA GLY A 262 -10.47 3.31 30.81
C GLY A 262 -9.17 2.99 31.52
N ILE A 263 -9.21 3.06 32.85
CA ILE A 263 -8.06 2.82 33.73
C ILE A 263 -8.17 1.41 34.30
N ALA A 264 -7.12 0.62 34.17
CA ALA A 264 -7.04 -0.70 34.79
C ALA A 264 -6.76 -0.58 36.29
N ASP A 265 -7.33 -1.50 37.05
CA ASP A 265 -6.97 -1.67 38.46
C ASP A 265 -5.44 -1.88 38.60
N PRO A 266 -4.76 -1.20 39.54
CA PRO A 266 -3.31 -1.36 39.74
C PRO A 266 -2.84 -2.81 39.90
N VAL A 267 -3.69 -3.70 40.46
CA VAL A 267 -3.38 -5.14 40.58
C VAL A 267 -3.23 -5.80 39.21
N LEU A 268 -3.96 -5.36 38.18
CA LEU A 268 -3.82 -5.86 36.81
C LEU A 268 -2.54 -5.35 36.13
N ILE A 269 -2.11 -4.13 36.44
CA ILE A 269 -0.84 -3.58 35.95
C ILE A 269 0.31 -4.42 36.52
N GLN A 270 0.28 -4.71 37.83
CA GLN A 270 1.26 -5.57 38.50
C GLN A 270 1.25 -7.00 37.93
N ARG A 271 0.07 -7.61 37.75
CA ARG A 271 -0.12 -8.96 37.17
C ARG A 271 0.54 -9.14 35.80
N TYR A 272 0.59 -8.08 34.99
CA TYR A 272 1.17 -8.08 33.64
C TYR A 272 2.31 -7.08 33.46
N THR A 273 3.08 -6.84 34.52
CA THR A 273 4.36 -6.13 34.42
C THR A 273 5.43 -7.10 33.92
N PRO A 274 6.14 -6.78 32.81
CA PRO A 274 7.22 -7.64 32.31
C PRO A 274 8.34 -7.75 33.36
N PRO A 275 9.00 -8.90 33.50
CA PRO A 275 10.19 -9.00 34.32
C PRO A 275 11.28 -8.03 33.82
N PRO A 276 12.15 -7.52 34.70
CA PRO A 276 13.27 -6.70 34.28
C PRO A 276 14.15 -7.48 33.28
N PRO A 277 14.77 -6.81 32.30
CA PRO A 277 15.72 -7.47 31.40
C PRO A 277 16.85 -8.10 32.23
N PRO A 278 17.39 -9.26 31.81
CA PRO A 278 18.52 -9.86 32.51
C PRO A 278 19.69 -8.87 32.58
N PRO A 279 20.51 -8.90 33.66
CA PRO A 279 21.71 -8.09 33.74
C PRO A 279 22.56 -8.28 32.48
N VAL A 280 23.00 -7.18 31.88
CA VAL A 280 24.01 -7.24 30.81
C VAL A 280 25.31 -7.68 31.48
N GLU A 281 25.65 -8.96 31.34
CA GLU A 281 26.94 -9.48 31.77
C GLU A 281 28.03 -8.65 31.08
N LYS A 282 28.88 -8.01 31.91
CA LYS A 282 30.06 -7.32 31.39
C LYS A 282 30.99 -8.39 30.84
N ILE A 283 31.09 -8.45 29.52
CA ILE A 283 32.07 -9.30 28.82
C ILE A 283 33.43 -9.12 29.52
N PRO A 284 34.00 -10.17 30.15
CA PRO A 284 35.30 -10.06 30.78
C PRO A 284 36.35 -9.66 29.74
N THR A 285 37.24 -8.73 30.10
CA THR A 285 38.35 -8.32 29.25
C THR A 285 39.16 -9.57 28.86
N PRO A 286 39.44 -9.83 27.57
CA PRO A 286 40.14 -11.04 27.17
C PRO A 286 41.56 -11.04 27.74
N ALA A 287 41.80 -11.92 28.71
CA ALA A 287 43.15 -12.26 29.15
C ALA A 287 43.88 -13.02 28.02
N PRO A 288 45.20 -12.85 27.86
CA PRO A 288 45.96 -13.60 26.86
C PRO A 288 45.94 -15.09 27.18
N PHE A 289 45.55 -15.91 26.19
CA PHE A 289 45.58 -17.37 26.30
C PHE A 289 47.03 -17.88 26.28
N PRO A 290 47.45 -18.71 27.25
CA PRO A 290 48.60 -19.61 27.09
C PRO A 290 48.22 -20.80 26.20
N GLU A 291 49.15 -21.28 25.38
CA GLU A 291 48.95 -22.49 24.60
C GLU A 291 49.03 -23.75 25.48
N ASN A 292 48.05 -24.65 25.36
CA ASN A 292 48.28 -26.10 25.19
C ASN A 292 46.97 -26.85 24.90
N LEU A 293 47.08 -28.00 24.23
CA LEU A 293 45.94 -28.80 23.75
C LEU A 293 45.65 -30.04 24.63
N LEU A 294 44.39 -30.51 24.54
CA LEU A 294 43.89 -31.84 24.92
C LEU A 294 44.13 -32.34 26.37
N LYS A 295 43.04 -32.38 27.15
CA LYS A 295 42.54 -33.61 27.77
C LYS A 295 41.06 -33.48 28.18
N GLN A 296 40.41 -34.63 28.36
CA GLN A 296 39.01 -34.79 28.81
C GLN A 296 37.92 -34.17 27.91
N LEU A 297 37.75 -34.75 26.73
CA LEU A 297 36.40 -34.90 26.15
C LEU A 297 35.65 -35.95 26.99
N LEU A 298 34.84 -35.49 27.94
CA LEU A 298 33.76 -36.30 28.51
C LEU A 298 32.51 -36.10 27.64
N PRO A 299 31.73 -37.16 27.32
CA PRO A 299 30.48 -36.99 26.59
C PRO A 299 29.47 -36.21 27.45
N PRO A 300 28.73 -35.25 26.88
CA PRO A 300 27.64 -34.60 27.60
C PRO A 300 26.52 -35.63 27.86
N ASN A 301 26.03 -35.69 29.10
CA ASN A 301 24.94 -36.59 29.49
C ASN A 301 23.67 -36.26 28.68
N GLU A 302 23.20 -37.17 27.84
CA GLU A 302 21.99 -37.03 27.00
C GLU A 302 20.65 -37.02 27.78
N ASN A 303 20.69 -36.81 29.11
CA ASN A 303 19.55 -36.84 30.02
C ASN A 303 19.18 -35.47 30.61
N GLN A 304 19.51 -34.37 29.90
CA GLN A 304 18.71 -33.15 30.02
C GLN A 304 17.69 -33.14 28.88
N GLN A 305 16.42 -33.30 29.25
CA GLN A 305 15.30 -33.14 28.31
C GLN A 305 15.33 -31.70 27.77
N ASN A 306 15.63 -31.55 26.47
CA ASN A 306 15.41 -30.31 25.73
C ASN A 306 13.91 -30.07 25.54
N THR A 307 13.19 -29.83 26.65
CA THR A 307 11.87 -29.21 26.61
C THR A 307 12.03 -27.84 25.94
N PRO A 308 11.32 -27.55 24.84
CA PRO A 308 11.35 -26.22 24.26
C PRO A 308 10.95 -25.20 25.33
N PRO A 309 11.62 -24.03 25.42
CA PRO A 309 11.22 -23.01 26.38
C PRO A 309 9.72 -22.70 26.19
N PRO A 310 8.94 -22.55 27.27
CA PRO A 310 7.50 -22.40 27.18
C PRO A 310 7.17 -21.21 26.26
N PRO A 311 6.15 -21.34 25.40
CA PRO A 311 5.82 -20.29 24.43
C PRO A 311 5.56 -18.97 25.16
N PRO A 312 6.04 -17.83 24.63
CA PRO A 312 5.94 -16.54 25.31
C PRO A 312 4.47 -16.21 25.63
N PRO A 313 4.20 -15.56 26.77
CA PRO A 313 2.84 -15.30 27.21
C PRO A 313 2.10 -14.43 26.20
N LEU A 314 0.88 -14.86 25.83
CA LEU A 314 0.04 -14.17 24.86
C LEU A 314 -0.18 -12.70 25.25
N ILE A 315 -0.42 -12.41 26.53
CA ILE A 315 -0.42 -11.06 27.09
C ILE A 315 1.01 -10.73 27.50
N LYS A 316 1.64 -9.83 26.73
CA LYS A 316 3.03 -9.38 26.90
C LYS A 316 3.16 -8.29 27.95
N GLN A 317 2.15 -7.42 28.06
CA GLN A 317 2.12 -6.31 29.01
C GLN A 317 0.70 -5.74 29.15
N VAL A 318 0.33 -5.28 30.35
CA VAL A 318 -0.77 -4.32 30.54
C VAL A 318 -0.21 -3.07 31.21
N GLN A 319 -0.51 -1.89 30.66
CA GLN A 319 -0.06 -0.60 31.18
C GLN A 319 -1.17 0.46 31.06
N VAL A 320 -1.15 1.47 31.93
CA VAL A 320 -2.01 2.66 31.80
C VAL A 320 -1.15 3.85 31.37
N VAL A 321 -1.56 4.54 30.30
CA VAL A 321 -0.90 5.74 29.77
C VAL A 321 -1.97 6.74 29.36
N ASN A 322 -1.88 7.99 29.82
CA ASN A 322 -2.82 9.07 29.48
C ASN A 322 -4.29 8.68 29.67
N ASN A 323 -4.62 8.05 30.81
CA ASN A 323 -5.93 7.50 31.16
C ASN A 323 -6.49 6.42 30.18
N GLN A 324 -5.65 5.86 29.30
CA GLN A 324 -5.98 4.72 28.45
C GLN A 324 -5.25 3.46 28.93
N THR A 325 -5.95 2.33 28.98
CA THR A 325 -5.35 1.02 29.24
C THR A 325 -4.88 0.44 27.92
N ILE A 326 -3.61 0.05 27.86
CA ILE A 326 -2.96 -0.55 26.71
C ILE A 326 -2.61 -2.00 27.07
N ILE A 327 -3.19 -2.95 26.34
CA ILE A 327 -2.89 -4.38 26.43
C ILE A 327 -2.04 -4.73 25.20
N ARG A 328 -0.81 -5.17 25.44
CA ARG A 328 0.09 -5.66 24.38
C ARG A 328 -0.01 -7.17 24.29
N LEU A 329 -0.23 -7.67 23.08
CA LEU A 329 -0.35 -9.10 22.80
C LEU A 329 0.79 -9.55 21.89
N GLN A 330 1.35 -10.74 22.12
CA GLN A 330 2.33 -11.37 21.24
C GLN A 330 1.70 -12.62 20.60
N VAL A 331 1.20 -12.46 19.38
CA VAL A 331 0.32 -13.44 18.73
C VAL A 331 1.09 -14.29 17.71
N PRO A 332 0.98 -15.63 17.70
CA PRO A 332 1.60 -16.50 16.70
C PRO A 332 1.23 -16.12 15.25
N ILE A 333 2.19 -16.22 14.32
CA ILE A 333 1.91 -15.99 12.89
C ILE A 333 0.88 -17.02 12.38
N GLY A 334 -0.11 -16.52 11.65
CA GLY A 334 -1.26 -17.31 11.19
C GLY A 334 -2.51 -17.13 12.07
N LEU A 335 -2.35 -16.59 13.28
CA LEU A 335 -3.44 -16.16 14.16
C LEU A 335 -3.57 -14.63 14.19
N ALA A 336 -4.75 -14.14 14.57
CA ALA A 336 -5.03 -12.74 14.82
C ALA A 336 -6.12 -12.59 15.91
N PRO A 337 -6.14 -11.48 16.67
CA PRO A 337 -7.26 -11.13 17.53
C PRO A 337 -8.49 -10.67 16.72
N LEU A 338 -9.61 -11.36 16.90
CA LEU A 338 -10.95 -10.88 16.62
C LEU A 338 -11.53 -10.26 17.90
N VAL A 339 -11.96 -9.00 17.85
CA VAL A 339 -12.45 -8.27 19.03
C VAL A 339 -13.94 -8.01 18.93
N SER A 340 -14.68 -8.24 20.02
CA SER A 340 -16.13 -8.03 20.10
C SER A 340 -16.56 -7.52 21.49
N THR A 341 -17.79 -7.00 21.59
CA THR A 341 -18.33 -6.42 22.83
C THR A 341 -19.65 -7.08 23.23
N VAL A 342 -19.83 -7.34 24.53
CA VAL A 342 -21.08 -7.85 25.11
C VAL A 342 -21.52 -7.03 26.33
N PRO A 343 -22.83 -6.81 26.53
CA PRO A 343 -23.38 -6.20 27.74
C PRO A 343 -23.50 -7.22 28.89
N ASN A 344 -23.85 -6.70 30.07
CA ASN A 344 -24.44 -7.43 31.20
C ASN A 344 -23.72 -8.75 31.59
N PRO A 345 -22.53 -8.70 32.22
CA PRO A 345 -21.70 -7.51 32.48
C PRO A 345 -20.92 -7.07 31.24
N ASN A 346 -20.56 -5.78 31.21
CA ASN A 346 -19.83 -5.15 30.11
C ASN A 346 -18.45 -5.79 29.94
N ARG A 347 -18.20 -6.39 28.78
CA ARG A 347 -16.95 -7.10 28.47
C ARG A 347 -16.48 -6.82 27.07
N LEU A 348 -15.16 -6.66 26.92
CA LEU A 348 -14.46 -6.76 25.64
C LEU A 348 -13.88 -8.17 25.53
N LEU A 349 -14.27 -8.91 24.48
CA LEU A 349 -13.78 -10.25 24.19
C LEU A 349 -12.75 -10.17 23.07
N ILE A 350 -11.61 -10.83 23.24
CA ILE A 350 -10.51 -10.86 22.28
C ILE A 350 -10.20 -12.33 21.98
N ASP A 351 -10.67 -12.81 20.83
CA ASP A 351 -10.51 -14.19 20.36
C ASP A 351 -9.29 -14.29 19.44
N ILE A 352 -8.23 -14.95 19.89
CA ILE A 352 -7.07 -15.28 19.06
C ILE A 352 -7.41 -16.51 18.21
N ARG A 353 -7.49 -16.32 16.89
CA ARG A 353 -7.95 -17.34 15.93
C ARG A 353 -7.40 -17.10 14.51
N PRO A 354 -7.37 -18.11 13.61
CA PRO A 354 -6.88 -17.94 12.25
C PRO A 354 -7.93 -17.35 11.28
N ASP A 355 -9.21 -17.32 11.69
CA ASP A 355 -10.35 -16.92 10.86
C ASP A 355 -11.11 -15.70 11.44
N THR A 356 -10.46 -14.54 11.46
CA THR A 356 -10.99 -13.30 12.06
C THR A 356 -11.93 -12.48 11.16
N LEU A 357 -12.16 -12.88 9.90
CA LEU A 357 -13.05 -12.13 8.99
C LEU A 357 -14.53 -12.45 9.28
N LEU A 358 -15.18 -11.61 10.09
CA LEU A 358 -16.65 -11.64 10.22
C LEU A 358 -17.32 -11.40 8.85
N PRO A 359 -18.28 -12.24 8.41
CA PRO A 359 -19.05 -11.96 7.20
C PRO A 359 -19.84 -10.66 7.32
N ARG A 360 -19.84 -9.83 6.26
CA ARG A 360 -20.57 -8.54 6.25
C ARG A 360 -21.24 -8.29 4.89
N ALA A 361 -22.42 -7.67 4.94
CA ALA A 361 -23.23 -7.26 3.80
C ALA A 361 -23.92 -5.92 4.12
N ILE A 362 -23.33 -4.81 3.65
CA ILE A 362 -23.86 -3.45 3.86
C ILE A 362 -24.05 -2.75 2.51
N THR A 363 -25.28 -2.38 2.18
CA THR A 363 -25.56 -1.37 1.16
C THR A 363 -25.14 -0.01 1.72
N TRP A 364 -23.94 0.44 1.38
CA TRP A 364 -23.33 1.64 1.98
C TRP A 364 -23.90 2.92 1.34
N ALA A 365 -24.05 2.91 0.02
CA ALA A 365 -24.77 3.94 -0.72
C ALA A 365 -25.65 3.29 -1.82
N PRO A 366 -26.62 4.02 -2.40
CA PRO A 366 -27.30 3.56 -3.60
C PRO A 366 -26.28 3.20 -4.69
N GLY A 367 -26.35 1.96 -5.19
CA GLY A 367 -25.40 1.44 -6.18
C GLY A 367 -24.01 1.08 -5.65
N LEU A 368 -23.73 1.13 -4.34
CA LEU A 368 -22.43 0.77 -3.75
C LEU A 368 -22.62 -0.10 -2.50
N ASN A 369 -22.37 -1.40 -2.63
CA ASN A 369 -22.46 -2.36 -1.52
C ASN A 369 -21.06 -2.80 -1.07
N TRP A 370 -20.85 -2.87 0.23
CA TRP A 370 -19.71 -3.52 0.86
C TRP A 370 -20.08 -4.96 1.24
N ARG A 371 -19.21 -5.89 0.84
CA ARG A 371 -19.26 -7.29 1.24
C ARG A 371 -17.93 -7.76 1.81
N GLN A 372 -17.98 -8.77 2.67
CA GLN A 372 -16.82 -9.62 2.96
C GLN A 372 -17.28 -11.00 3.43
N GLN A 373 -16.57 -12.06 3.05
CA GLN A 373 -16.81 -13.43 3.52
C GLN A 373 -15.59 -14.33 3.25
N TYR A 374 -15.63 -15.56 3.76
CA TYR A 374 -14.73 -16.62 3.30
C TYR A 374 -15.25 -17.26 2.01
N ILE A 375 -14.38 -17.38 1.00
CA ILE A 375 -14.62 -18.20 -0.20
C ILE A 375 -13.74 -19.46 -0.10
N ASN A 376 -14.34 -20.63 -0.33
CA ASN A 376 -13.65 -21.91 -0.30
C ASN A 376 -13.24 -22.31 -1.71
N LEU A 377 -11.96 -22.64 -1.90
CA LEU A 377 -11.40 -23.21 -3.13
C LEU A 377 -10.86 -24.61 -2.80
N GLY A 378 -11.68 -25.63 -3.01
CA GLY A 378 -11.44 -26.94 -2.39
C GLY A 378 -11.52 -26.83 -0.87
N GLN A 379 -10.50 -27.32 -0.16
CA GLN A 379 -10.39 -27.20 1.30
C GLN A 379 -9.86 -25.82 1.77
N GLU A 380 -9.31 -25.02 0.85
CA GLU A 380 -8.62 -23.77 1.20
C GLU A 380 -9.60 -22.61 1.36
N ARG A 381 -9.58 -21.96 2.53
CA ARG A 381 -10.54 -20.90 2.91
C ARG A 381 -9.89 -19.51 2.81
N PHE A 382 -10.26 -18.74 1.81
CA PHE A 382 -9.71 -17.39 1.58
C PHE A 382 -10.63 -16.30 2.15
N PRO A 383 -10.12 -15.37 2.98
CA PRO A 383 -10.86 -14.16 3.36
C PRO A 383 -10.85 -13.14 2.22
N LEU A 384 -12.04 -12.76 1.74
CA LEU A 384 -12.23 -11.77 0.69
C LEU A 384 -13.06 -10.59 1.21
N VAL A 385 -12.62 -9.38 0.86
CA VAL A 385 -13.34 -8.11 1.09
C VAL A 385 -13.53 -7.45 -0.27
N TRP A 386 -14.76 -7.10 -0.64
CA TRP A 386 -15.03 -6.46 -1.93
C TRP A 386 -16.13 -5.43 -1.86
N LEU A 387 -16.14 -4.55 -2.87
CA LEU A 387 -17.21 -3.59 -3.12
C LEU A 387 -17.89 -3.96 -4.44
N GLU A 388 -19.22 -3.99 -4.44
CA GLU A 388 -20.08 -4.16 -5.60
C GLU A 388 -20.63 -2.79 -6.01
N ILE A 389 -20.26 -2.34 -7.20
CA ILE A 389 -20.65 -1.04 -7.76
C ILE A 389 -21.61 -1.28 -8.92
N ASN A 390 -22.80 -0.68 -8.87
CA ASN A 390 -23.68 -0.55 -10.04
C ASN A 390 -23.29 0.75 -10.78
N PRO A 391 -22.58 0.65 -11.91
CA PRO A 391 -22.03 1.82 -12.62
C PRO A 391 -23.10 2.60 -13.40
N ARG A 392 -24.35 2.09 -13.44
CA ARG A 392 -25.51 2.76 -14.05
C ARG A 392 -26.33 3.57 -13.03
N THR A 393 -25.97 3.56 -11.75
CA THR A 393 -26.64 4.36 -10.74
C THR A 393 -26.24 5.84 -10.85
N VAL A 394 -27.22 6.70 -11.16
CA VAL A 394 -27.06 8.16 -11.29
C VAL A 394 -26.31 8.74 -10.08
N GLY A 395 -25.19 9.43 -10.36
CA GLY A 395 -24.32 10.05 -9.37
C GLY A 395 -23.04 9.26 -9.07
N LEU A 396 -22.97 7.96 -9.40
CA LEU A 396 -21.71 7.20 -9.29
C LEU A 396 -20.81 7.44 -10.52
N LYS A 397 -19.55 7.79 -10.26
CA LYS A 397 -18.48 7.90 -11.27
C LYS A 397 -17.25 7.10 -10.84
N ILE A 398 -16.46 6.68 -11.82
CA ILE A 398 -15.23 5.90 -11.60
C ILE A 398 -14.10 6.55 -12.41
N LYS A 399 -12.95 6.83 -11.79
CA LYS A 399 -11.78 7.42 -12.47
C LYS A 399 -10.46 6.84 -11.94
N PRO A 400 -9.38 6.79 -12.73
CA PRO A 400 -8.04 6.56 -12.21
C PRO A 400 -7.68 7.69 -11.22
N ILE A 401 -7.17 7.33 -10.05
CA ILE A 401 -6.67 8.29 -9.06
C ILE A 401 -5.14 8.21 -8.97
N LEU A 402 -4.53 9.37 -8.76
CA LEU A 402 -3.07 9.57 -8.72
C LEU A 402 -2.69 10.29 -7.44
N THR A 403 -1.51 9.99 -6.91
CA THR A 403 -0.98 10.57 -5.67
C THR A 403 -0.59 12.04 -5.80
N ASN A 404 -0.43 12.52 -7.03
CA ASN A 404 -0.13 13.90 -7.37
C ASN A 404 -0.85 14.22 -8.70
N SER A 405 -1.34 15.45 -8.85
CA SER A 405 -1.95 15.95 -10.09
C SER A 405 -0.95 16.62 -11.03
N ASN A 406 0.21 17.01 -10.51
CA ASN A 406 1.15 17.92 -11.18
C ASN A 406 2.42 17.19 -11.68
N THR A 407 2.56 15.89 -11.39
CA THR A 407 3.63 15.02 -11.88
C THR A 407 3.26 13.55 -11.63
N LEU A 408 3.85 12.64 -12.42
CA LEU A 408 3.75 11.19 -12.23
C LEU A 408 4.86 10.63 -11.33
N GLU A 409 5.81 11.43 -10.85
CA GLU A 409 6.70 10.98 -9.78
C GLU A 409 5.97 11.05 -8.43
N GLY A 410 5.61 9.88 -7.88
CA GLY A 410 4.96 9.84 -6.58
C GLY A 410 4.50 8.46 -6.12
N THR A 411 4.47 8.32 -4.79
CA THR A 411 3.66 7.29 -4.13
C THR A 411 3.06 7.87 -2.85
N ALA A 412 1.85 7.44 -2.47
CA ALA A 412 1.22 7.73 -1.18
C ALA A 412 0.34 6.55 -0.76
N PRO A 413 -0.06 6.43 0.53
CA PRO A 413 -1.06 5.45 0.92
C PRO A 413 -2.36 5.68 0.14
N LEU A 414 -3.03 4.61 -0.30
CA LEU A 414 -4.32 4.73 -1.01
C LEU A 414 -5.34 5.53 -0.21
N LEU A 415 -5.38 5.30 1.11
CA LEU A 415 -6.18 6.03 2.10
C LEU A 415 -6.04 7.55 1.96
N GLN A 416 -4.80 8.05 1.88
CA GLN A 416 -4.52 9.48 1.73
C GLN A 416 -4.98 9.99 0.35
N THR A 417 -4.68 9.24 -0.71
CA THR A 417 -5.01 9.62 -2.10
C THR A 417 -6.53 9.70 -2.31
N ALA A 418 -7.27 8.74 -1.79
CA ALA A 418 -8.72 8.69 -1.88
C ALA A 418 -9.39 9.82 -1.08
N GLN A 419 -8.89 10.12 0.13
CA GLN A 419 -9.34 11.28 0.92
C GLN A 419 -9.04 12.61 0.21
N GLN A 420 -7.85 12.77 -0.38
CA GLN A 420 -7.45 13.98 -1.10
C GLN A 420 -8.28 14.23 -2.37
N GLN A 421 -8.63 13.18 -3.13
CA GLN A 421 -9.52 13.33 -4.30
C GLN A 421 -11.02 13.29 -3.95
N LEU A 422 -11.40 13.17 -2.67
CA LEU A 422 -12.80 13.02 -2.20
C LEU A 422 -13.54 11.80 -2.80
N ALA A 423 -12.80 10.72 -3.07
CA ALA A 423 -13.39 9.45 -3.45
C ALA A 423 -14.17 8.86 -2.26
N VAL A 424 -15.33 8.24 -2.54
CA VAL A 424 -16.11 7.49 -1.55
C VAL A 424 -15.57 6.09 -1.33
N ALA A 425 -14.98 5.49 -2.37
CA ALA A 425 -14.33 4.20 -2.33
C ALA A 425 -13.15 4.15 -3.31
N ALA A 426 -12.18 3.27 -3.07
CA ALA A 426 -11.06 3.07 -3.99
C ALA A 426 -10.37 1.72 -3.79
N ILE A 427 -9.70 1.21 -4.82
CA ILE A 427 -8.71 0.12 -4.73
C ILE A 427 -7.39 0.58 -5.32
N ASN A 428 -6.26 0.01 -4.87
CA ASN A 428 -4.96 0.23 -5.48
C ASN A 428 -4.94 -0.29 -6.93
N GLY A 429 -4.11 0.32 -7.78
CA GLY A 429 -4.20 0.17 -9.23
C GLY A 429 -3.08 -0.65 -9.87
N GLY A 430 -2.55 -0.11 -10.96
CA GLY A 430 -1.47 -0.69 -11.76
C GLY A 430 -0.08 -0.50 -11.18
N TYR A 431 0.87 -1.24 -11.74
CA TYR A 431 2.25 -1.33 -11.28
C TYR A 431 3.02 0.00 -11.38
N PHE A 432 4.02 0.12 -10.51
CA PHE A 432 4.95 1.24 -10.44
C PHE A 432 6.31 0.74 -9.94
N ASN A 433 7.39 1.46 -10.26
CA ASN A 433 8.70 1.18 -9.69
C ASN A 433 8.80 1.88 -8.33
N ARG A 434 8.88 1.10 -7.25
CA ARG A 434 8.91 1.62 -5.87
C ARG A 434 10.16 2.46 -5.53
N ASN A 435 11.25 2.31 -6.28
CA ASN A 435 12.53 2.95 -5.97
C ASN A 435 12.55 4.39 -6.49
N ASN A 436 12.19 4.61 -7.77
CA ASN A 436 12.12 5.94 -8.39
C ASN A 436 10.70 6.54 -8.42
N ARG A 437 9.68 5.79 -7.97
CA ARG A 437 8.28 6.23 -7.80
C ARG A 437 7.53 6.51 -9.11
N LEU A 438 7.92 5.86 -10.21
CA LEU A 438 7.39 6.09 -11.57
C LEU A 438 6.43 4.99 -12.06
N PRO A 439 5.49 5.28 -12.99
CA PRO A 439 4.48 4.32 -13.43
C PRO A 439 5.05 3.22 -14.35
N LEU A 440 4.48 2.01 -14.26
CA LEU A 440 4.83 0.83 -15.07
C LEU A 440 3.58 0.20 -15.72
N GLY A 441 2.77 1.01 -16.40
CA GLY A 441 1.59 0.53 -17.13
C GLY A 441 0.65 1.64 -17.58
N ALA A 442 -0.39 1.25 -18.32
CA ALA A 442 -1.37 2.17 -18.89
C ALA A 442 -2.10 2.98 -17.82
N ILE A 443 -2.14 4.29 -18.00
CA ILE A 443 -3.02 5.20 -17.28
C ILE A 443 -3.61 6.16 -18.32
N ARG A 444 -4.90 6.03 -18.63
CA ARG A 444 -5.68 7.01 -19.41
C ARG A 444 -6.79 7.55 -18.52
N ARG A 445 -6.95 8.86 -18.42
CA ARG A 445 -8.00 9.49 -17.62
C ARG A 445 -8.65 10.60 -18.43
N ASP A 446 -9.97 10.66 -18.41
CA ASP A 446 -10.75 11.73 -19.04
C ASP A 446 -10.36 11.97 -20.53
N GLY A 447 -10.00 10.90 -21.24
CA GLY A 447 -9.56 10.90 -22.64
C GLY A 447 -8.04 11.01 -22.83
N GLN A 448 -7.32 11.61 -21.88
CA GLN A 448 -5.89 11.87 -21.95
C GLN A 448 -5.04 10.66 -21.54
N TRP A 449 -4.02 10.33 -22.33
CA TRP A 449 -2.97 9.40 -21.91
C TRP A 449 -2.03 10.06 -20.90
N LEU A 450 -1.98 9.51 -19.69
CA LEU A 450 -1.06 9.91 -18.64
C LEU A 450 0.17 9.00 -18.61
N SER A 451 0.05 7.69 -18.88
CA SER A 451 1.18 6.77 -19.07
C SER A 451 0.82 5.65 -20.05
N SER A 452 1.74 5.20 -20.89
CA SER A 452 1.49 4.14 -21.88
C SER A 452 1.34 2.74 -21.26
N PRO A 453 0.60 1.82 -21.91
CA PRO A 453 0.76 0.40 -21.64
C PRO A 453 2.21 -0.05 -21.83
N ILE A 454 2.54 -1.20 -21.23
CA ILE A 454 3.81 -1.90 -21.41
C ILE A 454 3.54 -3.40 -21.55
N LEU A 455 4.44 -4.13 -22.22
CA LEU A 455 4.51 -5.59 -22.19
C LEU A 455 3.22 -6.34 -22.61
N ASN A 456 2.35 -5.69 -23.40
CA ASN A 456 1.02 -6.18 -23.80
C ASN A 456 0.16 -6.69 -22.61
N ARG A 457 0.26 -6.02 -21.46
CA ARG A 457 -0.41 -6.44 -20.22
C ARG A 457 -1.91 -6.19 -20.21
N GLY A 458 -2.60 -6.94 -19.37
CA GLY A 458 -4.01 -6.80 -19.07
C GLY A 458 -4.35 -5.38 -18.57
N ALA A 459 -5.40 -4.81 -19.14
CA ALA A 459 -5.94 -3.52 -18.77
C ALA A 459 -7.48 -3.56 -18.72
N ILE A 460 -8.06 -2.69 -17.90
CA ILE A 460 -9.48 -2.38 -17.87
C ILE A 460 -9.70 -1.00 -18.48
N ALA A 461 -10.72 -0.88 -19.32
CA ALA A 461 -11.19 0.36 -19.92
C ALA A 461 -12.66 0.59 -19.56
N TRP A 462 -13.06 1.84 -19.37
CA TRP A 462 -14.45 2.18 -19.03
C TRP A 462 -14.84 3.61 -19.39
N ASN A 463 -16.16 3.84 -19.44
CA ASN A 463 -16.75 5.14 -19.68
C ASN A 463 -17.80 5.51 -18.62
N ASP A 464 -18.26 6.76 -18.69
CA ASP A 464 -19.21 7.36 -17.75
C ASP A 464 -20.66 6.85 -17.92
N SER A 465 -20.92 6.01 -18.93
CA SER A 465 -22.18 5.29 -19.16
C SER A 465 -22.22 3.91 -18.50
N GLY A 466 -21.13 3.49 -17.84
CA GLY A 466 -21.03 2.20 -17.18
C GLY A 466 -20.80 1.02 -18.13
N GLN A 467 -20.19 1.26 -19.29
CA GLN A 467 -19.63 0.22 -20.16
C GLN A 467 -18.17 -0.06 -19.78
N PHE A 468 -17.76 -1.32 -19.88
CA PHE A 468 -16.42 -1.80 -19.49
C PHE A 468 -15.89 -2.80 -20.50
N TYR A 469 -14.60 -2.66 -20.83
CA TYR A 469 -13.82 -3.59 -21.62
C TYR A 469 -12.59 -4.06 -20.82
N MET A 470 -12.21 -5.33 -21.01
CA MET A 470 -10.99 -5.90 -20.44
C MET A 470 -10.28 -6.73 -21.50
N GLY A 471 -8.95 -6.61 -21.55
CA GLY A 471 -8.12 -7.30 -22.54
C GLY A 471 -6.64 -6.99 -22.33
N ARG A 472 -5.79 -7.61 -23.15
CA ARG A 472 -4.36 -7.27 -23.26
C ARG A 472 -4.21 -6.05 -24.15
N LEU A 473 -3.40 -5.09 -23.73
CA LEU A 473 -3.35 -3.75 -24.32
C LEU A 473 -1.94 -3.37 -24.78
N ALA A 474 -1.84 -2.99 -26.06
CA ALA A 474 -0.71 -2.26 -26.62
C ALA A 474 -1.16 -0.88 -27.14
N LEU A 475 -0.24 0.09 -27.11
CA LEU A 475 -0.36 1.39 -27.75
C LEU A 475 0.68 1.43 -28.86
N LEU A 476 0.23 1.54 -30.11
CA LEU A 476 1.10 1.68 -31.28
C LEU A 476 1.22 3.16 -31.59
N GLU A 477 2.34 3.76 -31.19
CA GLU A 477 2.60 5.18 -31.40
C GLU A 477 3.83 5.37 -32.30
N ASN A 478 3.71 6.26 -33.28
CA ASN A 478 4.74 6.56 -34.25
C ASN A 478 4.95 8.07 -34.33
N LEU A 479 6.22 8.48 -34.24
CA LEU A 479 6.65 9.78 -34.72
C LEU A 479 6.73 9.70 -36.26
N ILE A 480 6.05 10.62 -36.94
CA ILE A 480 6.13 10.77 -38.39
C ILE A 480 6.96 12.01 -38.70
N THR A 481 8.00 11.81 -39.49
CA THR A 481 8.99 12.81 -39.93
C THR A 481 8.54 13.59 -41.17
N PRO A 482 9.26 14.65 -41.61
CA PRO A 482 8.95 15.37 -42.84
C PRO A 482 8.92 14.51 -44.10
N ASN A 483 9.74 13.45 -44.17
CA ASN A 483 9.77 12.48 -45.27
C ASN A 483 8.76 11.31 -45.11
N ASN A 484 7.76 11.45 -44.22
CA ASN A 484 6.74 10.43 -43.90
C ASN A 484 7.28 9.09 -43.36
N GLN A 485 8.55 9.00 -42.97
CA GLN A 485 9.10 7.84 -42.28
C GLN A 485 8.43 7.69 -40.90
N LYS A 486 8.04 6.46 -40.55
CA LYS A 486 7.43 6.13 -39.25
C LYS A 486 8.50 5.61 -38.30
N LEU A 487 8.70 6.32 -37.19
CA LEU A 487 9.66 5.96 -36.15
C LEU A 487 8.90 5.58 -34.87
N PRO A 488 9.01 4.34 -34.37
CA PRO A 488 8.16 3.86 -33.28
C PRO A 488 8.54 4.48 -31.92
N ILE A 489 7.55 5.04 -31.23
CA ILE A 489 7.65 5.49 -29.86
C ILE A 489 7.25 4.33 -28.94
N LEU A 490 8.21 3.82 -28.18
CA LEU A 490 8.03 2.59 -27.39
C LEU A 490 7.27 2.83 -26.09
N THR A 491 7.45 4.00 -25.46
CA THR A 491 6.71 4.40 -24.26
C THR A 491 6.38 5.89 -24.25
N LEU A 492 5.26 6.23 -23.61
CA LEU A 492 4.83 7.60 -23.32
C LEU A 492 4.74 7.75 -21.79
N ASN A 493 5.40 8.77 -21.24
CA ASN A 493 5.37 9.11 -19.81
C ASN A 493 5.58 7.88 -18.88
N SER A 494 6.52 7.00 -19.20
CA SER A 494 6.71 5.74 -18.48
C SER A 494 8.02 5.69 -17.69
N GLY A 495 7.98 5.03 -16.54
CA GLY A 495 9.17 4.57 -15.82
C GLY A 495 9.73 3.24 -16.36
N TYR A 496 9.09 2.64 -17.37
CA TYR A 496 9.61 1.47 -18.06
C TYR A 496 10.57 1.89 -19.17
N VAL A 497 11.85 1.55 -18.99
CA VAL A 497 12.96 1.93 -19.87
C VAL A 497 13.19 0.85 -20.92
N GLN A 498 13.34 1.27 -22.18
CA GLN A 498 13.77 0.46 -23.31
C GLN A 498 14.72 1.26 -24.21
N SER A 499 15.53 0.56 -25.01
CA SER A 499 16.33 1.15 -26.09
C SER A 499 15.44 1.51 -27.27
N GLY A 500 15.55 2.73 -27.80
CA GLY A 500 14.65 3.30 -28.81
C GLY A 500 14.20 4.72 -28.47
N ILE A 501 12.99 5.10 -28.89
CA ILE A 501 12.36 6.38 -28.55
C ILE A 501 11.37 6.20 -27.39
N ALA A 502 11.39 7.12 -26.43
CA ALA A 502 10.26 7.38 -25.55
C ALA A 502 9.85 8.86 -25.60
N ARG A 503 8.61 9.17 -25.22
CA ARG A 503 8.03 10.53 -25.27
C ARG A 503 7.58 10.97 -23.88
N TYR A 504 7.85 12.22 -23.50
CA TYR A 504 7.44 12.82 -22.24
C TYR A 504 6.68 14.13 -22.48
N THR A 505 5.47 14.20 -21.97
CA THR A 505 4.52 15.31 -22.13
C THR A 505 4.30 16.02 -20.79
N PRO A 506 3.68 17.22 -20.74
CA PRO A 506 3.42 17.92 -19.47
C PRO A 506 2.64 17.10 -18.41
N ALA A 507 1.94 16.03 -18.80
CA ALA A 507 1.32 15.09 -17.87
C ALA A 507 2.33 14.29 -17.02
N TRP A 508 3.60 14.18 -17.44
CA TRP A 508 4.70 13.66 -16.61
C TRP A 508 5.06 14.60 -15.45
N GLY A 509 4.94 15.90 -15.69
CA GLY A 509 5.38 16.99 -14.83
C GLY A 509 6.01 18.12 -15.66
N ALA A 510 6.48 19.18 -15.01
CA ALA A 510 7.09 20.33 -15.69
C ALA A 510 8.51 20.04 -16.24
N ASN A 511 9.21 19.04 -15.69
CA ASN A 511 10.58 18.70 -16.06
C ASN A 511 10.74 17.18 -16.22
N TYR A 512 11.70 16.79 -17.04
CA TYR A 512 12.19 15.43 -17.21
C TYR A 512 13.63 15.30 -16.67
N SER A 513 13.96 14.15 -16.09
CA SER A 513 15.32 13.79 -15.67
C SER A 513 15.68 12.45 -16.34
N PRO A 514 16.90 12.29 -16.93
CA PRO A 514 17.28 11.08 -17.65
C PRO A 514 17.13 9.81 -16.79
N LEU A 515 16.62 8.73 -17.40
CA LEU A 515 16.47 7.43 -16.74
C LEU A 515 17.59 6.44 -17.10
N THR A 516 18.41 6.80 -18.08
CA THR A 516 19.64 6.10 -18.49
C THR A 516 20.76 7.12 -18.76
N ASP A 517 22.01 6.65 -18.76
CA ASP A 517 23.14 7.48 -19.18
C ASP A 517 23.15 7.65 -20.70
N ASN A 518 23.61 8.81 -21.17
CA ASN A 518 23.85 9.14 -22.58
C ASN A 518 22.59 9.12 -23.47
N GLU A 519 21.42 9.46 -22.90
CA GLU A 519 20.24 9.78 -23.72
C GLU A 519 20.50 11.02 -24.60
N ILE A 520 19.81 11.14 -25.73
CA ILE A 520 19.70 12.41 -26.47
C ILE A 520 18.27 12.92 -26.34
N ILE A 521 18.12 14.15 -25.88
CA ILE A 521 16.84 14.81 -25.60
C ILE A 521 16.52 15.78 -26.73
N LEU A 522 15.40 15.55 -27.41
CA LEU A 522 14.88 16.42 -28.48
C LEU A 522 13.64 17.14 -27.94
N THR A 523 13.70 18.47 -27.89
CA THR A 523 12.57 19.30 -27.45
C THR A 523 11.67 19.61 -28.65
N VAL A 524 10.41 19.21 -28.58
CA VAL A 524 9.39 19.49 -29.59
C VAL A 524 8.39 20.50 -29.03
N GLN A 525 8.14 21.58 -29.78
CA GLN A 525 7.14 22.59 -29.45
C GLN A 525 6.32 22.91 -30.71
N LYS A 526 4.99 23.01 -30.60
CA LYS A 526 4.09 23.28 -31.74
C LYS A 526 4.35 22.37 -32.96
N ASN A 527 4.62 21.09 -32.72
CA ASN A 527 4.96 20.08 -33.74
C ASN A 527 6.27 20.34 -34.53
N GLN A 528 7.20 21.14 -34.00
CA GLN A 528 8.53 21.35 -34.57
C GLN A 528 9.62 21.04 -33.54
N ILE A 529 10.73 20.42 -33.96
CA ILE A 529 11.91 20.19 -33.12
C ILE A 529 12.66 21.52 -32.96
N ILE A 530 12.76 22.03 -31.72
CA ILE A 530 13.38 23.33 -31.42
C ILE A 530 14.75 23.22 -30.74
N ASN A 531 15.09 22.06 -30.16
CA ASN A 531 16.38 21.82 -29.51
C ASN A 531 16.72 20.32 -29.49
N GLN A 532 18.01 20.00 -29.42
CA GLN A 532 18.55 18.65 -29.45
C GLN A 532 19.86 18.60 -28.65
N LEU A 533 19.85 17.96 -27.47
CA LEU A 533 20.98 17.96 -26.53
C LEU A 533 21.32 16.56 -26.00
N PRO A 534 22.61 16.23 -25.79
CA PRO A 534 23.00 15.04 -25.03
C PRO A 534 22.69 15.22 -23.53
N ALA A 535 22.21 14.16 -22.89
CA ALA A 535 21.76 14.19 -21.50
C ALA A 535 22.87 14.11 -20.44
N GLY A 536 24.03 13.56 -20.79
CA GLY A 536 25.06 13.21 -19.80
C GLY A 536 24.64 11.98 -18.96
N LYS A 537 24.99 11.97 -17.67
CA LYS A 537 24.66 10.86 -16.75
C LYS A 537 23.35 11.09 -16.00
N VAL A 538 22.72 9.99 -15.57
CA VAL A 538 21.51 10.00 -14.73
C VAL A 538 21.69 10.90 -13.51
N GLY A 539 20.72 11.78 -13.28
CA GLY A 539 20.69 12.68 -12.12
C GLY A 539 21.60 13.91 -12.20
N GLN A 540 22.35 14.11 -13.28
CA GLN A 540 23.19 15.31 -13.46
C GLN A 540 22.48 16.46 -14.21
N SER A 541 21.38 16.18 -14.89
CA SER A 541 20.69 17.12 -15.78
C SER A 541 19.17 17.02 -15.66
N THR A 542 18.48 18.12 -15.96
CA THR A 542 17.03 18.22 -16.03
C THR A 542 16.61 19.02 -17.26
N PHE A 543 15.50 18.64 -17.89
CA PHE A 543 15.02 19.20 -19.14
C PHE A 543 13.57 19.67 -18.99
N PRO A 544 13.25 20.95 -19.24
CA PRO A 544 11.87 21.44 -19.15
C PRO A 544 11.02 20.84 -20.28
N ILE A 545 9.79 20.45 -19.95
CA ILE A 545 8.82 19.92 -20.92
C ILE A 545 7.91 21.08 -21.38
N PRO A 546 7.90 21.46 -22.68
CA PRO A 546 7.08 22.58 -23.15
C PRO A 546 5.58 22.33 -22.94
N VAL A 547 4.85 23.35 -22.48
CA VAL A 547 3.40 23.25 -22.21
C VAL A 547 2.56 23.00 -23.46
N ASP A 548 3.05 23.48 -24.61
CA ASP A 548 2.52 23.32 -25.97
C ASP A 548 3.38 22.34 -26.81
N GLY A 549 3.95 21.33 -26.14
CA GLY A 549 4.91 20.41 -26.74
C GLY A 549 5.18 19.14 -25.93
N TYR A 550 6.36 18.55 -26.16
CA TYR A 550 6.84 17.34 -25.51
C TYR A 550 8.36 17.17 -25.71
N LEU A 551 8.97 16.29 -24.92
CA LEU A 551 10.33 15.80 -25.16
C LEU A 551 10.27 14.41 -25.83
N LEU A 552 11.21 14.16 -26.73
CA LEU A 552 11.56 12.82 -27.21
C LEU A 552 12.92 12.46 -26.61
N THR A 553 13.02 11.28 -26.00
CA THR A 553 14.26 10.75 -25.40
C THR A 553 14.74 9.57 -26.21
N LEU A 554 15.93 9.71 -26.81
CA LEU A 554 16.57 8.69 -27.62
C LEU A 554 17.55 7.89 -26.76
N ARG A 555 17.36 6.57 -26.65
CA ARG A 555 18.11 5.67 -25.76
C ARG A 555 18.78 4.53 -26.53
N GLY A 556 20.02 4.20 -26.18
CA GLY A 556 20.75 3.08 -26.78
C GLY A 556 20.79 3.21 -28.31
N ASN A 557 20.35 2.18 -29.04
CA ASN A 557 20.26 2.22 -30.51
C ASN A 557 19.37 3.36 -31.07
N GLY A 558 18.49 3.95 -30.25
CA GLY A 558 17.69 5.10 -30.60
C GLY A 558 18.49 6.38 -30.82
N THR A 559 19.73 6.50 -30.34
CA THR A 559 20.57 7.68 -30.61
C THR A 559 20.99 7.77 -32.08
N ASN A 560 21.03 6.66 -32.81
CA ASN A 560 21.43 6.61 -34.23
C ASN A 560 20.47 7.37 -35.17
N ILE A 561 19.19 7.53 -34.78
CA ILE A 561 18.20 8.28 -35.57
C ILE A 561 18.20 9.79 -35.24
N ALA A 562 19.05 10.26 -34.33
CA ALA A 562 19.12 11.68 -33.96
C ALA A 562 19.52 12.58 -35.14
N SER A 563 20.26 12.06 -36.11
CA SER A 563 20.60 12.74 -37.38
C SER A 563 19.44 12.84 -38.36
N LEU A 564 18.38 12.01 -38.22
CA LEU A 564 17.15 12.06 -39.02
C LEU A 564 16.13 13.07 -38.47
N LEU A 565 16.43 13.69 -37.33
CA LEU A 565 15.54 14.56 -36.56
C LEU A 565 16.20 15.90 -36.18
N PRO A 566 16.85 16.63 -37.14
CA PRO A 566 17.52 17.88 -36.83
C PRO A 566 16.54 18.97 -36.36
N VAL A 567 17.07 19.94 -35.61
CA VAL A 567 16.34 21.18 -35.23
C VAL A 567 15.76 21.85 -36.48
N GLY A 568 14.51 22.30 -36.38
CA GLY A 568 13.69 22.80 -37.48
C GLY A 568 12.75 21.76 -38.09
N SER A 569 12.94 20.46 -37.86
CA SER A 569 12.08 19.41 -38.43
C SER A 569 10.64 19.47 -37.90
N SER A 570 9.66 19.49 -38.80
CA SER A 570 8.25 19.30 -38.46
C SER A 570 7.95 17.82 -38.22
N VAL A 571 7.26 17.50 -37.12
CA VAL A 571 6.94 16.12 -36.71
C VAL A 571 5.49 15.99 -36.23
N ARG A 572 4.82 14.90 -36.57
CA ARG A 572 3.46 14.59 -36.11
C ARG A 572 3.38 13.22 -35.44
N ILE A 573 2.43 13.02 -34.54
CA ILE A 573 2.22 11.74 -33.84
C ILE A 573 1.03 11.01 -34.47
N GLU A 574 1.22 9.75 -34.85
CA GLU A 574 0.14 8.78 -35.08
C GLU A 574 0.07 7.83 -33.89
N SER A 575 -1.10 7.61 -33.30
CA SER A 575 -1.26 6.79 -32.09
C SER A 575 -2.57 5.99 -32.14
N SER A 576 -2.51 4.68 -31.91
CA SER A 576 -3.67 3.78 -31.91
C SER A 576 -3.55 2.67 -30.86
N THR A 577 -4.68 2.17 -30.35
CA THR A 577 -4.68 1.04 -29.41
C THR A 577 -4.85 -0.28 -30.13
N THR A 578 -4.21 -1.33 -29.63
CA THR A 578 -4.49 -2.72 -30.00
C THR A 578 -4.90 -3.51 -28.75
N PRO A 579 -6.11 -4.12 -28.70
CA PRO A 579 -7.23 -3.96 -29.64
C PRO A 579 -7.73 -2.52 -29.82
N ALA A 580 -8.37 -2.25 -30.96
CA ALA A 580 -8.94 -0.92 -31.28
C ALA A 580 -10.05 -0.50 -30.31
N GLU A 581 -10.78 -1.46 -29.74
CA GLU A 581 -11.87 -1.26 -28.78
C GLU A 581 -11.45 -0.39 -27.56
N PHE A 582 -10.19 -0.46 -27.13
CA PHE A 582 -9.67 0.40 -26.06
C PHE A 582 -9.74 1.91 -26.38
N SER A 583 -9.73 2.30 -27.65
CA SER A 583 -9.78 3.72 -28.05
C SER A 583 -11.11 4.39 -27.67
N ASN A 584 -12.21 3.63 -27.65
CA ASN A 584 -13.58 4.07 -27.32
C ASN A 584 -13.75 4.58 -25.87
N TYR A 585 -12.81 4.29 -24.97
CA TYR A 585 -12.95 4.52 -23.54
C TYR A 585 -12.05 5.66 -23.04
N PRO A 586 -12.62 6.70 -22.39
CA PRO A 586 -11.85 7.84 -21.87
C PRO A 586 -10.98 7.46 -20.66
N ASN A 587 -11.34 6.41 -19.93
CA ASN A 587 -10.61 5.93 -18.75
C ASN A 587 -10.06 4.52 -18.99
N ILE A 588 -8.77 4.32 -18.73
CA ILE A 588 -8.07 3.02 -18.86
C ILE A 588 -7.06 2.90 -17.71
N LEU A 589 -6.95 1.70 -17.13
CA LEU A 589 -5.87 1.35 -16.22
C LEU A 589 -5.28 -0.04 -16.54
N GLY A 590 -3.97 -0.10 -16.75
CA GLY A 590 -3.21 -1.31 -17.01
C GLY A 590 -2.56 -1.86 -15.74
N ALA A 591 -2.62 -3.18 -15.56
CA ALA A 591 -1.96 -3.89 -14.47
C ALA A 591 -1.52 -5.28 -14.94
N GLY A 592 -2.40 -6.28 -14.83
CA GLY A 592 -2.20 -7.63 -15.32
C GLY A 592 -1.75 -8.61 -14.22
N PRO A 593 -1.76 -9.93 -14.50
CA PRO A 593 -2.28 -10.52 -15.74
C PRO A 593 -3.81 -10.43 -15.86
N LEU A 594 -4.32 -10.59 -17.08
CA LEU A 594 -5.74 -10.86 -17.30
C LEU A 594 -6.07 -12.25 -16.72
N LEU A 595 -7.08 -12.33 -15.85
CA LEU A 595 -7.42 -13.55 -15.10
C LEU A 595 -8.55 -14.34 -15.78
N VAL A 596 -9.66 -13.65 -16.08
CA VAL A 596 -10.89 -14.23 -16.60
C VAL A 596 -11.41 -13.35 -17.74
N GLN A 597 -11.95 -13.96 -18.79
CA GLN A 597 -12.62 -13.26 -19.90
C GLN A 597 -13.74 -14.16 -20.44
N ASN A 598 -14.92 -13.62 -20.71
CA ASN A 598 -16.09 -14.39 -21.13
C ASN A 598 -16.42 -15.60 -20.22
N ARG A 599 -16.25 -15.43 -18.90
CA ARG A 599 -16.34 -16.44 -17.82
C ARG A 599 -15.29 -17.57 -17.85
N GLN A 600 -14.34 -17.55 -18.78
CA GLN A 600 -13.24 -18.53 -18.86
C GLN A 600 -11.96 -17.98 -18.25
N ILE A 601 -11.17 -18.84 -17.58
CA ILE A 601 -9.84 -18.45 -17.10
C ILE A 601 -8.90 -18.32 -18.30
N VAL A 602 -8.34 -17.13 -18.50
CA VAL A 602 -7.44 -16.78 -19.63
C VAL A 602 -6.05 -16.34 -19.14
N LEU A 603 -5.69 -16.79 -17.93
CA LEU A 603 -4.44 -16.51 -17.26
C LEU A 603 -3.24 -17.05 -18.03
N ASP A 604 -2.58 -16.17 -18.78
CA ASP A 604 -1.23 -16.39 -19.29
C ASP A 604 -0.33 -15.22 -18.87
N ALA A 605 0.22 -15.35 -17.67
CA ALA A 605 1.16 -14.38 -17.13
C ALA A 605 2.54 -14.42 -17.81
N LYS A 606 2.85 -15.45 -18.62
CA LYS A 606 4.11 -15.52 -19.36
C LYS A 606 4.06 -14.67 -20.63
N SER A 607 2.97 -14.72 -21.40
CA SER A 607 2.82 -13.80 -22.55
C SER A 607 2.83 -12.33 -22.13
N GLU A 608 2.23 -12.02 -20.98
CA GLU A 608 2.22 -10.68 -20.35
C GLU A 608 3.54 -10.30 -19.61
N GLN A 609 4.60 -11.08 -19.83
CA GLN A 609 5.97 -10.82 -19.35
C GLN A 609 6.05 -10.61 -17.83
N PHE A 610 5.41 -11.49 -17.06
CA PHE A 610 5.68 -11.63 -15.62
C PHE A 610 6.71 -12.74 -15.38
N SER A 611 7.59 -12.54 -14.39
CA SER A 611 8.63 -13.53 -14.08
C SER A 611 8.05 -14.78 -13.42
N ASN A 612 8.68 -15.95 -13.64
CA ASN A 612 8.26 -17.22 -13.02
C ASN A 612 8.08 -17.09 -11.49
N ALA A 613 8.95 -16.33 -10.82
CA ALA A 613 8.88 -16.07 -9.39
C ALA A 613 7.61 -15.30 -8.96
N PHE A 614 7.13 -14.33 -9.76
CA PHE A 614 5.86 -13.63 -9.49
C PHE A 614 4.65 -14.53 -9.77
N ILE A 615 4.74 -15.38 -10.79
CA ILE A 615 3.65 -16.27 -11.23
C ILE A 615 3.27 -17.28 -10.14
N VAL A 616 4.27 -17.93 -9.53
CA VAL A 616 4.05 -18.91 -8.45
C VAL A 616 3.90 -18.28 -7.06
N GLN A 617 4.00 -16.95 -6.95
CA GLN A 617 3.99 -16.27 -5.65
C GLN A 617 2.63 -16.39 -4.95
N LYS A 618 2.60 -17.01 -3.76
CA LYS A 618 1.48 -16.88 -2.83
C LYS A 618 1.57 -15.52 -2.15
N ALA A 619 0.61 -14.63 -2.44
CA ALA A 619 0.57 -13.26 -1.93
C ALA A 619 -0.86 -12.79 -1.72
N VAL A 620 -1.06 -11.74 -0.92
CA VAL A 620 -2.30 -10.95 -0.94
C VAL A 620 -2.49 -10.39 -2.37
N ARG A 621 -3.71 -10.37 -2.89
CA ARG A 621 -4.01 -9.91 -4.26
C ARG A 621 -5.13 -8.88 -4.28
N SER A 622 -5.09 -8.01 -5.28
CA SER A 622 -6.16 -7.07 -5.63
C SER A 622 -6.70 -7.41 -7.01
N ALA A 623 -8.02 -7.33 -7.20
CA ALA A 623 -8.65 -7.53 -8.50
C ALA A 623 -9.77 -6.52 -8.77
N ILE A 624 -10.06 -6.37 -10.05
CA ILE A 624 -11.24 -5.70 -10.58
C ILE A 624 -11.94 -6.62 -11.59
N CYS A 625 -13.26 -6.73 -11.51
CA CYS A 625 -14.03 -7.63 -12.37
C CYS A 625 -15.39 -7.08 -12.76
N LYS A 626 -15.90 -7.50 -13.92
CA LYS A 626 -17.27 -7.27 -14.40
C LYS A 626 -18.09 -8.52 -14.13
N THR A 627 -19.16 -8.37 -13.36
CA THR A 627 -20.07 -9.48 -12.98
C THR A 627 -21.12 -9.78 -14.05
N THR A 628 -21.82 -10.91 -13.92
CA THR A 628 -22.94 -11.29 -14.79
C THR A 628 -24.08 -10.26 -14.83
N THR A 629 -24.26 -9.46 -13.78
CA THR A 629 -25.26 -8.37 -13.71
C THR A 629 -24.78 -7.06 -14.35
N GLY A 630 -23.60 -7.05 -14.97
CA GLY A 630 -22.96 -5.84 -15.46
C GLY A 630 -22.54 -4.87 -14.35
N ASN A 631 -22.57 -5.28 -13.08
CA ASN A 631 -21.96 -4.53 -11.99
C ASN A 631 -20.45 -4.74 -11.98
N LEU A 632 -19.72 -3.72 -11.55
CA LEU A 632 -18.28 -3.79 -11.30
C LEU A 632 -18.03 -4.31 -9.88
N MET A 633 -17.01 -5.14 -9.71
CA MET A 633 -16.50 -5.60 -8.43
C MET A 633 -15.04 -5.15 -8.28
N ILE A 634 -14.67 -4.63 -7.12
CA ILE A 634 -13.25 -4.45 -6.73
C ILE A 634 -13.01 -5.22 -5.43
N ALA A 635 -11.99 -6.08 -5.42
CA ALA A 635 -11.80 -7.09 -4.39
C ALA A 635 -10.35 -7.15 -3.89
N ALA A 636 -10.20 -7.29 -2.57
CA ALA A 636 -8.95 -7.65 -1.90
C ALA A 636 -9.05 -9.10 -1.39
N VAL A 637 -8.07 -9.93 -1.75
CA VAL A 637 -7.98 -11.35 -1.36
C VAL A 637 -6.76 -11.55 -0.49
N HIS A 638 -6.97 -11.90 0.78
CA HIS A 638 -5.91 -11.98 1.79
C HIS A 638 -5.41 -13.42 2.01
N SER A 639 -4.48 -13.59 2.95
CA SER A 639 -3.98 -14.92 3.36
C SER A 639 -5.10 -15.88 3.73
N ARG A 640 -5.06 -17.10 3.20
CA ARG A 640 -6.00 -18.17 3.58
C ARG A 640 -5.88 -18.52 5.06
N VAL A 641 -6.96 -19.06 5.64
CA VAL A 641 -6.99 -19.50 7.05
C VAL A 641 -5.80 -20.45 7.31
N GLY A 642 -4.90 -20.08 8.23
CA GLY A 642 -3.71 -20.88 8.56
C GLY A 642 -2.58 -20.89 7.51
N GLY A 643 -2.64 -20.06 6.46
CA GLY A 643 -1.67 -20.12 5.36
C GLY A 643 -1.35 -18.78 4.68
N ALA A 644 -0.80 -18.84 3.47
CA ALA A 644 -0.43 -17.68 2.66
C ALA A 644 -1.59 -17.24 1.71
N GLY A 645 -1.44 -16.10 1.05
CA GLY A 645 -2.41 -15.63 0.04
C GLY A 645 -2.46 -16.50 -1.22
N PRO A 646 -3.35 -16.21 -2.18
CA PRO A 646 -3.45 -16.97 -3.41
C PRO A 646 -2.26 -16.72 -4.37
N THR A 647 -1.92 -17.78 -5.11
CA THR A 647 -1.23 -17.70 -6.41
C THR A 647 -2.14 -17.03 -7.45
N LEU A 648 -1.61 -16.68 -8.62
CA LEU A 648 -2.42 -16.11 -9.71
C LEU A 648 -3.52 -17.08 -10.21
N ALA A 649 -3.24 -18.39 -10.21
CA ALA A 649 -4.20 -19.42 -10.63
C ALA A 649 -5.37 -19.53 -9.64
N GLU A 650 -5.07 -19.66 -8.34
CA GLU A 650 -6.09 -19.65 -7.28
C GLU A 650 -6.89 -18.33 -7.31
N HIS A 651 -6.25 -17.20 -7.60
CA HIS A 651 -6.92 -15.91 -7.71
C HIS A 651 -7.89 -15.84 -8.89
N ALA A 652 -7.51 -16.37 -10.06
CA ALA A 652 -8.40 -16.47 -11.23
C ALA A 652 -9.61 -17.37 -10.94
N GLN A 653 -9.39 -18.51 -10.28
CA GLN A 653 -10.46 -19.43 -9.86
C GLN A 653 -11.44 -18.76 -8.87
N LEU A 654 -10.92 -18.03 -7.86
CA LEU A 654 -11.75 -17.27 -6.92
C LEU A 654 -12.59 -16.20 -7.63
N MET A 655 -12.03 -15.45 -8.59
CA MET A 655 -12.79 -14.46 -9.36
C MET A 655 -13.88 -15.13 -10.23
N GLN A 656 -13.56 -16.23 -10.91
CA GLN A 656 -14.54 -17.00 -11.69
C GLN A 656 -15.68 -17.52 -10.79
N GLN A 657 -15.35 -18.07 -9.62
CA GLN A 657 -16.31 -18.59 -8.63
C GLN A 657 -17.20 -17.48 -8.03
N MET A 658 -16.71 -16.24 -7.94
CA MET A 658 -17.50 -15.07 -7.54
C MET A 658 -18.42 -14.51 -8.65
N GLY A 659 -18.52 -15.17 -9.81
CA GLY A 659 -19.41 -14.76 -10.90
C GLY A 659 -18.85 -13.63 -11.77
N CYS A 660 -17.53 -13.43 -11.78
CA CYS A 660 -16.87 -12.54 -12.73
C CYS A 660 -16.94 -13.12 -14.16
N VAL A 661 -17.43 -12.30 -15.10
CA VAL A 661 -17.39 -12.57 -16.54
C VAL A 661 -16.02 -12.21 -17.09
N ASP A 662 -15.53 -11.03 -16.72
CA ASP A 662 -14.21 -10.52 -17.09
C ASP A 662 -13.50 -10.08 -15.80
N ALA A 663 -12.23 -10.43 -15.61
CA ALA A 663 -11.47 -10.12 -14.39
C ALA A 663 -9.98 -9.86 -14.65
N LEU A 664 -9.43 -8.87 -13.96
CA LEU A 664 -8.06 -8.39 -14.09
C LEU A 664 -7.37 -8.36 -12.71
N ASN A 665 -6.14 -8.90 -12.63
CA ASN A 665 -5.28 -8.73 -11.46
C ASN A 665 -4.70 -7.30 -11.44
N LEU A 666 -4.71 -6.68 -10.25
CA LEU A 666 -4.09 -5.39 -9.94
C LEU A 666 -2.81 -5.60 -9.09
N ASP A 667 -2.10 -4.53 -8.74
CA ASP A 667 -0.89 -4.66 -7.89
C ASP A 667 -1.24 -5.28 -6.52
N GLY A 668 -0.31 -6.02 -5.92
CA GLY A 668 -0.58 -6.98 -4.85
C GLY A 668 0.25 -6.80 -3.57
N GLY A 669 0.19 -7.81 -2.69
CA GLY A 669 1.02 -7.94 -1.52
C GLY A 669 0.83 -6.80 -0.51
N SER A 670 1.84 -5.94 -0.38
CA SER A 670 1.75 -4.75 0.47
C SER A 670 0.96 -3.61 -0.17
N SER A 671 0.86 -3.55 -1.51
CA SER A 671 0.08 -2.54 -2.22
C SER A 671 -1.43 -2.75 -2.09
N THR A 672 -1.88 -4.01 -1.94
CA THR A 672 -3.29 -4.34 -1.78
C THR A 672 -3.93 -3.53 -0.67
N SER A 673 -4.89 -2.70 -1.02
CA SER A 673 -5.65 -1.88 -0.08
C SER A 673 -7.00 -1.53 -0.70
N LEU A 674 -8.07 -1.67 0.10
CA LEU A 674 -9.45 -1.39 -0.31
C LEU A 674 -10.05 -0.34 0.63
N TYR A 675 -10.30 0.85 0.10
CA TYR A 675 -10.77 2.02 0.82
C TYR A 675 -12.28 2.22 0.65
N LEU A 676 -12.95 2.67 1.71
CA LEU A 676 -14.35 3.13 1.72
C LEU A 676 -14.52 4.19 2.83
N GLY A 677 -15.17 5.32 2.54
CA GLY A 677 -15.74 6.23 3.55
C GLY A 677 -14.77 6.82 4.58
N GLY A 678 -13.46 6.84 4.31
CA GLY A 678 -12.43 7.31 5.24
C GLY A 678 -11.56 6.23 5.90
N GLN A 679 -11.81 4.93 5.62
CA GLN A 679 -11.08 3.80 6.21
C GLN A 679 -10.57 2.82 5.14
N LEU A 680 -9.58 2.00 5.50
CA LEU A 680 -9.33 0.73 4.82
C LEU A 680 -10.25 -0.35 5.41
N LEU A 681 -10.78 -1.22 4.54
CA LEU A 681 -11.68 -2.31 4.93
C LEU A 681 -10.94 -3.63 5.16
N ASP A 682 -9.86 -3.86 4.41
CA ASP A 682 -9.19 -5.15 4.27
C ASP A 682 -7.98 -5.33 5.21
N ARG A 683 -7.34 -4.24 5.65
CA ARG A 683 -6.11 -4.27 6.45
C ARG A 683 -5.90 -3.01 7.30
N PHE A 684 -4.98 -3.09 8.28
CA PHE A 684 -4.56 -1.93 9.07
C PHE A 684 -3.70 -0.96 8.24
N PRO A 685 -3.90 0.38 8.34
CA PRO A 685 -3.21 1.34 7.48
C PRO A 685 -1.68 1.29 7.52
N ASN A 686 -1.08 0.99 8.67
CA ASN A 686 0.37 0.84 8.84
C ASN A 686 0.95 -0.41 8.14
N THR A 687 0.11 -1.36 7.72
CA THR A 687 0.52 -2.54 6.94
C THR A 687 0.44 -2.32 5.42
N ALA A 688 -0.19 -1.23 4.98
CA ALA A 688 -0.36 -0.91 3.56
C ALA A 688 0.84 -0.11 3.06
N ALA A 689 1.36 -0.48 1.89
CA ALA A 689 2.42 0.27 1.23
C ALA A 689 1.88 1.58 0.63
N ARG A 690 2.81 2.49 0.33
CA ARG A 690 2.53 3.61 -0.57
C ARG A 690 2.40 3.05 -1.99
N VAL A 691 1.38 3.46 -2.72
CA VAL A 691 1.11 3.10 -4.13
C VAL A 691 1.17 4.35 -4.99
N HIS A 692 1.40 4.22 -6.29
CA HIS A 692 1.40 5.36 -7.23
C HIS A 692 -0.02 5.75 -7.69
N ASN A 693 -0.90 4.77 -7.88
CA ASN A 693 -2.21 4.98 -8.50
C ASN A 693 -3.26 4.00 -7.95
N GLY A 694 -4.52 4.30 -8.24
CA GLY A 694 -5.67 3.49 -7.87
C GLY A 694 -6.85 3.70 -8.81
N ILE A 695 -7.95 3.00 -8.55
CA ILE A 695 -9.25 3.24 -9.16
C ILE A 695 -10.13 3.83 -8.07
N GLY A 696 -10.56 5.08 -8.24
CA GLY A 696 -11.43 5.80 -7.31
C GLY A 696 -12.87 5.80 -7.81
N ILE A 697 -13.80 5.71 -6.87
CA ILE A 697 -15.25 5.78 -7.06
C ILE A 697 -15.75 7.01 -6.31
N PHE A 698 -16.63 7.78 -6.95
CA PHE A 698 -17.09 9.09 -6.50
C PHE A 698 -18.62 9.13 -6.50
N LEU A 699 -19.21 9.73 -5.46
CA LEU A 699 -20.61 10.18 -5.49
C LEU A 699 -20.62 11.67 -5.83
N GLN A 700 -21.08 11.99 -7.03
CA GLN A 700 -21.44 13.35 -7.40
C GLN A 700 -22.86 13.66 -6.90
N PRO A 701 -23.16 14.92 -6.51
CA PRO A 701 -24.54 15.38 -6.37
C PRO A 701 -25.34 15.19 -7.67
N ARG A 702 -26.66 15.17 -7.54
CA ARG A 702 -27.59 15.36 -8.66
C ARG A 702 -27.81 16.84 -8.91
#